data_AF-A0A925PQM6-F1
#
_entry.id   AF-A0A925PQM6-F1
#
_cell.length_a   1.000
_cell.length_b   1.000
_cell.length_c   1.000
_cell.angle_alpha   90.00
_cell.angle_beta   90.00
_cell.angle_gamma   90.00
#
_symmetry.space_group_name_H-M   'P 1'
#
loop_
_entity.id
_entity.type
_entity.pdbx_description
1 polymer ?
#
loop_
_entity_poly.entity_id
_entity_poly.type
_entity_poly.pdbx_seq_one_letter_code
_entity_poly.pdbx_strand_id
1 'polypeptide(L)'
;MNRKSKFPNKRDVIERTPDPAVREMLLHMEQAGIETPFDRFDAQKPHCGFGLAGTCCKNCHMGPCRITPKSPKGVCGADAHVIVARNILRWVAAGVGAHGARGREVMLALKGAAEGNLDIPILGPEKVIATAKSFGIFAEEKSVQEMAGEVSMILLEDLCRTLPGPHRTLETLAPKERIAVWRELDILPIGAYHEVFEALHRTTTGTDGDWENLMRQVLRCGLAFAWSSVAGSAIAMDCLYGLPKRSRITTNLGVIQTASVNVAVHGHSPVLVTAIVKAARRADLVADARSKGAEGIRLYGICCSGHSALAKFGDIHPLTSAVGAELVLATGAMDLWVADVQDVFPGIMDVAACFHTRVVTTSDSARLPGAVHLAFDHHHSNLSEADDLAERIIRMSIDAFHERDAGKVFIPQARMDAEVGFSVENVLATFGGASLLCEHLKSGRVRGIVNLVGCNNPKVVYEEAVVQVAQVLIAHDVIVLTNGCAAYALLKTGYCLPEALQESGNGLREALSSHNLPPVWHMGECLDNARATGMFRAVAEATGEALKNLPLAFSSPEWSNEKGVGAALGFRLMGLNSYHCIEPPLSGSDKVSRFFYEDTQALLGSVMVVDHDPHALTARIIADLDARRTALGWQSPGPPAAAKPSHDHAHSHTHSDSHDHLHNHTTHSH
;
A
#
# COMPACT_ATOMS: atom_id res chain seq x y z
N MET A 1 -15.53 27.42 8.69
CA MET A 1 -14.68 27.18 9.87
C MET A 1 -13.26 27.58 9.53
N ASN A 2 -12.70 28.56 10.24
CA ASN A 2 -11.35 29.08 10.02
C ASN A 2 -10.36 28.34 10.94
N ARG A 3 -10.24 27.01 10.82
CA ARG A 3 -9.11 26.30 11.45
C ARG A 3 -7.92 26.49 10.52
N LYS A 4 -7.09 27.49 10.80
CA LYS A 4 -5.70 27.51 10.32
C LYS A 4 -5.00 26.32 10.97
N SER A 5 -5.20 25.12 10.41
CA SER A 5 -4.41 23.95 10.77
C SER A 5 -2.95 24.32 10.52
N LYS A 6 -2.17 24.45 11.59
CA LYS A 6 -0.74 24.69 11.48
C LYS A 6 -0.13 23.33 11.15
N PHE A 7 0.07 23.06 9.86
CA PHE A 7 0.77 21.86 9.41
C PHE A 7 2.12 21.76 10.13
N PRO A 8 2.53 20.55 10.56
CA PRO A 8 3.80 20.34 11.25
C PRO A 8 4.96 20.71 10.33
N ASN A 9 6.06 21.19 10.91
CA ASN A 9 7.30 21.47 10.21
C ASN A 9 8.33 20.34 10.41
N LYS A 10 9.49 20.44 9.74
CA LYS A 10 10.56 19.45 9.88
C LYS A 10 11.02 19.25 11.33
N ARG A 11 11.00 20.28 12.18
CA ARG A 11 11.35 20.15 13.61
C ARG A 11 10.33 19.32 14.37
N ASP A 12 9.04 19.52 14.11
CA ASP A 12 7.98 18.67 14.66
C ASP A 12 8.21 17.19 14.29
N VAL A 13 8.68 16.92 13.05
CA VAL A 13 9.00 15.54 12.61
C VAL A 13 10.21 14.99 13.34
N ILE A 14 11.31 15.74 13.44
CA ILE A 14 12.51 15.35 14.20
C ILE A 14 12.15 15.03 15.65
N GLU A 15 11.31 15.82 16.29
CA GLU A 15 10.95 15.65 17.69
C GLU A 15 10.02 14.44 17.92
N ARG A 16 9.01 14.26 17.06
CA ARG A 16 7.87 13.36 17.35
C ARG A 16 7.73 12.14 16.46
N THR A 17 8.52 11.99 15.40
CA THR A 17 8.48 10.75 14.60
C THR A 17 8.77 9.53 15.50
N PRO A 18 8.00 8.43 15.35
CA PRO A 18 8.20 7.24 16.18
C PRO A 18 9.47 6.46 15.79
N ASP A 19 10.03 6.69 14.61
CA ASP A 19 11.22 5.98 14.13
C ASP A 19 12.51 6.79 14.42
N PRO A 20 13.40 6.31 15.32
CA PRO A 20 14.66 7.00 15.60
C PRO A 20 15.57 7.12 14.38
N ALA A 21 15.55 6.18 13.42
CA ALA A 21 16.34 6.28 12.20
C ALA A 21 15.95 7.49 11.35
N VAL A 22 14.65 7.81 11.29
CA VAL A 22 14.16 9.01 10.59
C VAL A 22 14.73 10.26 11.26
N ARG A 23 14.65 10.35 12.59
CA ARG A 23 15.22 11.49 13.34
C ARG A 23 16.71 11.67 13.05
N GLU A 24 17.48 10.59 13.14
CA GLU A 24 18.92 10.59 12.90
C GLU A 24 19.25 11.04 11.46
N MET A 25 18.55 10.49 10.46
CA MET A 25 18.77 10.87 9.06
C MET A 25 18.40 12.32 8.77
N LEU A 26 17.31 12.84 9.34
CA LEU A 26 16.92 14.24 9.14
C LEU A 26 17.95 15.22 9.69
N LEU A 27 18.56 14.89 10.83
CA LEU A 27 19.66 15.68 11.42
C LEU A 27 20.95 15.56 10.59
N HIS A 28 21.29 14.35 10.14
CA HIS A 28 22.44 14.11 9.28
C HIS A 28 22.34 14.88 7.95
N MET A 29 21.21 14.77 7.26
CA MET A 29 20.97 15.47 5.99
C MET A 29 20.97 17.00 6.15
N GLU A 30 20.45 17.51 7.27
CA GLU A 30 20.53 18.93 7.59
C GLU A 30 21.99 19.41 7.75
N GLN A 31 22.84 18.64 8.44
CA GLN A 31 24.27 18.95 8.57
C GLN A 31 25.01 18.85 7.23
N ALA A 32 24.61 17.91 6.37
CA ALA A 32 25.18 17.72 5.04
C ALA A 32 24.66 18.73 4.00
N GLY A 33 23.65 19.55 4.35
CA GLY A 33 23.02 20.48 3.41
C GLY A 33 22.19 19.80 2.31
N ILE A 34 21.71 18.59 2.56
CA ILE A 34 20.87 17.82 1.61
C ILE A 34 19.40 18.03 1.97
N GLU A 35 18.63 18.52 1.00
CA GLU A 35 17.20 18.80 1.17
C GLU A 35 16.36 17.50 1.24
N THR A 36 15.31 17.50 2.07
CA THR A 36 14.36 16.39 2.23
C THR A 36 12.95 16.80 1.79
N PRO A 37 11.98 15.86 1.70
CA PRO A 37 10.60 16.21 1.40
C PRO A 37 9.98 17.13 2.47
N PHE A 38 10.49 17.09 3.71
CA PHE A 38 10.02 17.93 4.81
C PHE A 38 10.50 19.37 4.68
N ASP A 39 11.74 19.59 4.23
CA ASP A 39 12.26 20.92 3.91
C ASP A 39 11.44 21.56 2.78
N ARG A 40 11.18 20.79 1.72
CA ARG A 40 10.34 21.23 0.59
C ARG A 40 8.91 21.51 1.02
N PHE A 41 8.34 20.71 1.93
CA PHE A 41 7.01 20.95 2.47
C PHE A 41 6.94 22.24 3.29
N ASP A 42 7.96 22.52 4.11
CA ASP A 42 8.06 23.77 4.86
C ASP A 42 8.15 24.99 3.94
N ALA A 43 8.95 24.91 2.87
CA ALA A 43 9.08 25.97 1.86
C ALA A 43 7.77 26.26 1.10
N GLN A 44 6.84 25.29 1.03
CA GLN A 44 5.53 25.46 0.37
C GLN A 44 4.50 26.20 1.24
N LYS A 45 4.83 26.53 2.50
CA LYS A 45 3.89 27.20 3.42
C LYS A 45 3.93 28.72 3.26
N PRO A 46 2.77 29.42 3.36
CA PRO A 46 1.42 28.85 3.44
C PRO A 46 0.95 28.29 2.08
N HIS A 47 0.33 27.12 2.10
CA HIS A 47 -0.26 26.53 0.89
C HIS A 47 -1.43 27.36 0.35
N CYS A 48 -1.69 27.25 -0.96
CA CYS A 48 -2.81 27.92 -1.63
C CYS A 48 -4.17 27.47 -1.05
N GLY A 49 -4.91 28.41 -0.44
CA GLY A 49 -6.22 28.13 0.15
C GLY A 49 -7.28 27.67 -0.87
N PHE A 50 -7.25 28.15 -2.11
CA PHE A 50 -8.18 27.68 -3.16
C PHE A 50 -7.91 26.23 -3.57
N GLY A 51 -6.64 25.82 -3.58
CA GLY A 51 -6.26 24.43 -3.83
C GLY A 51 -6.69 23.52 -2.70
N LEU A 52 -6.45 23.92 -1.44
CA LEU A 52 -6.89 23.17 -0.26
C LEU A 52 -8.42 23.06 -0.15
N ALA A 53 -9.17 24.07 -0.60
CA ALA A 53 -10.63 24.03 -0.63
C ALA A 53 -11.22 23.34 -1.87
N GLY A 54 -10.40 23.04 -2.88
CA GLY A 54 -10.83 22.45 -4.15
C GLY A 54 -11.55 23.41 -5.11
N THR A 55 -11.50 24.72 -4.88
CA THR A 55 -12.28 25.75 -5.62
C THR A 55 -11.50 26.43 -6.75
N CYS A 56 -10.32 25.92 -7.07
CA CYS A 56 -9.55 26.33 -8.24
C CYS A 56 -9.80 25.36 -9.41
N CYS A 57 -10.15 25.88 -10.59
CA CYS A 57 -10.32 25.11 -11.81
C CYS A 57 -9.27 25.50 -12.86
N LYS A 58 -8.63 24.50 -13.47
CA LYS A 58 -7.58 24.65 -14.49
C LYS A 58 -7.83 23.80 -15.75
N ASN A 59 -9.10 23.51 -16.05
CA ASN A 59 -9.47 22.56 -17.11
C ASN A 59 -9.52 23.17 -18.53
N CYS A 60 -9.28 24.48 -18.69
CA CYS A 60 -9.11 25.16 -19.99
C CYS A 60 -8.31 26.46 -19.85
N HIS A 61 -7.99 27.06 -21.01
CA HIS A 61 -7.23 28.30 -21.14
C HIS A 61 -8.02 29.61 -20.91
N MET A 62 -9.33 29.53 -20.64
CA MET A 62 -10.07 30.70 -20.13
C MET A 62 -9.76 30.95 -18.64
N GLY A 63 -9.33 29.92 -17.91
CA GLY A 63 -8.88 30.01 -16.53
C GLY A 63 -7.39 30.40 -16.41
N PRO A 64 -6.76 30.22 -15.23
CA PRO A 64 -7.33 29.57 -14.03
C PRO A 64 -8.49 30.34 -13.40
N CYS A 65 -9.58 29.64 -13.06
CA CYS A 65 -10.71 30.22 -12.34
C CYS A 65 -10.60 29.90 -10.84
N ARG A 66 -10.89 30.87 -9.99
CA ARG A 66 -11.03 30.69 -8.53
C ARG A 66 -12.41 31.16 -8.07
N ILE A 67 -13.08 30.37 -7.24
CA ILE A 67 -14.42 30.73 -6.75
C ILE A 67 -14.29 31.55 -5.46
N THR A 68 -14.97 32.69 -5.44
CA THR A 68 -15.04 33.61 -4.30
C THR A 68 -16.46 34.16 -4.15
N PRO A 69 -16.83 34.78 -3.02
CA PRO A 69 -18.14 35.46 -2.91
C PRO A 69 -18.37 36.53 -4.00
N LYS A 70 -17.31 37.22 -4.45
CA LYS A 70 -17.39 38.24 -5.51
C LYS A 70 -17.47 37.62 -6.93
N SER A 71 -16.89 36.44 -7.10
CA SER A 71 -16.88 35.70 -8.37
C SER A 71 -17.31 34.26 -8.09
N PRO A 72 -18.63 34.02 -7.92
CA PRO A 72 -19.16 32.73 -7.47
C PRO A 72 -19.13 31.65 -8.56
N LYS A 73 -18.72 32.00 -9.77
CA LYS A 73 -18.63 31.10 -10.93
C LYS A 73 -17.32 31.34 -11.68
N GLY A 74 -16.82 30.29 -12.32
CA GLY A 74 -15.78 30.40 -13.35
C GLY A 74 -16.31 31.05 -14.63
N VAL A 75 -15.43 31.33 -15.58
CA VAL A 75 -15.78 31.99 -16.86
C VAL A 75 -16.88 31.24 -17.61
N CYS A 76 -16.85 29.91 -17.62
CA CYS A 76 -17.87 29.07 -18.27
C CYS A 76 -19.17 28.89 -17.46
N GLY A 77 -19.31 29.56 -16.31
CA GLY A 77 -20.48 29.45 -15.45
C GLY A 77 -20.46 28.32 -14.41
N ALA A 78 -19.42 27.48 -14.39
CA ALA A 78 -19.26 26.43 -13.38
C ALA A 78 -19.08 27.05 -11.97
N ASP A 79 -19.88 26.60 -11.01
CA ASP A 79 -19.82 27.03 -9.61
C ASP A 79 -18.82 26.19 -8.80
N ALA A 80 -18.74 26.46 -7.49
CA ALA A 80 -17.86 25.72 -6.58
C ALA A 80 -18.20 24.21 -6.52
N HIS A 81 -19.47 23.84 -6.59
CA HIS A 81 -19.88 22.43 -6.48
C HIS A 81 -19.38 21.63 -7.67
N VAL A 82 -19.62 22.14 -8.87
CA VAL A 82 -19.15 21.51 -10.11
C VAL A 82 -17.62 21.45 -10.15
N ILE A 83 -16.93 22.52 -9.75
CA ILE A 83 -15.46 22.55 -9.76
C ILE A 83 -14.87 21.53 -8.77
N VAL A 84 -15.36 21.51 -7.52
CA VAL A 84 -14.90 20.55 -6.50
C VAL A 84 -15.21 19.11 -6.94
N ALA A 85 -16.41 18.87 -7.48
CA ALA A 85 -16.82 17.57 -8.01
C ALA A 85 -15.90 17.08 -9.14
N ARG A 86 -15.58 17.95 -10.11
CA ARG A 86 -14.66 17.61 -11.21
C ARG A 86 -13.25 17.34 -10.72
N ASN A 87 -12.77 18.12 -9.74
CA ASN A 87 -11.42 17.97 -9.20
C ASN A 87 -11.24 16.62 -8.52
N ILE A 88 -12.17 16.22 -7.64
CA ILE A 88 -12.08 14.92 -6.96
C ILE A 88 -12.31 13.75 -7.93
N LEU A 89 -13.20 13.89 -8.93
CA LEU A 89 -13.39 12.87 -9.95
C LEU A 89 -12.12 12.62 -10.77
N ARG A 90 -11.38 13.67 -11.14
CA ARG A 90 -10.09 13.52 -11.83
C ARG A 90 -9.05 12.80 -10.97
N TRP A 91 -9.04 13.04 -9.66
CA TRP A 91 -8.15 12.31 -8.74
C TRP A 91 -8.50 10.82 -8.68
N VAL A 92 -9.78 10.47 -8.54
CA VAL A 92 -10.20 9.05 -8.52
C VAL A 92 -9.85 8.39 -9.86
N ALA A 93 -10.11 9.05 -11.00
CA ALA A 93 -9.75 8.53 -12.31
C ALA A 93 -8.24 8.34 -12.49
N ALA A 94 -7.40 9.24 -11.96
CA ALA A 94 -5.96 9.08 -11.97
C ALA A 94 -5.52 7.87 -11.11
N GLY A 95 -6.16 7.64 -9.96
CA GLY A 95 -5.97 6.44 -9.14
C GLY A 95 -6.32 5.15 -9.89
N VAL A 96 -7.45 5.11 -10.59
CA VAL A 96 -7.85 4.00 -11.48
C VAL A 96 -6.81 3.76 -12.56
N GLY A 97 -6.38 4.82 -13.24
CA GLY A 97 -5.36 4.75 -14.29
C GLY A 97 -4.02 4.22 -13.79
N ALA A 98 -3.54 4.72 -12.65
CA ALA A 98 -2.26 4.30 -12.06
C ALA A 98 -2.26 2.82 -11.69
N HIS A 99 -3.23 2.35 -10.90
CA HIS A 99 -3.32 0.93 -10.54
C HIS A 99 -3.68 0.04 -11.72
N GLY A 100 -4.53 0.51 -12.64
CA GLY A 100 -4.92 -0.23 -13.85
C GLY A 100 -3.76 -0.44 -14.83
N ALA A 101 -2.92 0.57 -15.05
CA ALA A 101 -1.75 0.45 -15.94
C ALA A 101 -0.75 -0.59 -15.42
N ARG A 102 -0.46 -0.55 -14.12
CA ARG A 102 0.35 -1.57 -13.45
C ARG A 102 -0.29 -2.95 -13.51
N GLY A 103 -1.59 -3.03 -13.23
CA GLY A 103 -2.37 -4.27 -13.29
C GLY A 103 -2.29 -4.94 -14.66
N ARG A 104 -2.43 -4.14 -15.73
CA ARG A 104 -2.31 -4.61 -17.11
C ARG A 104 -0.97 -5.28 -17.37
N GLU A 105 0.14 -4.70 -16.92
CA GLU A 105 1.48 -5.28 -17.11
C GLU A 105 1.57 -6.69 -16.50
N VAL A 106 1.05 -6.88 -15.30
CA VAL A 106 1.02 -8.20 -14.63
C VAL A 106 0.07 -9.18 -15.32
N MET A 107 -1.10 -8.71 -15.77
CA MET A 107 -2.05 -9.54 -16.52
C MET A 107 -1.48 -10.01 -17.86
N LEU A 108 -0.74 -9.15 -18.56
CA LEU A 108 -0.02 -9.50 -19.79
C LEU A 108 1.11 -10.50 -19.52
N ALA A 109 1.86 -10.33 -18.42
CA ALA A 109 2.87 -11.30 -18.02
C ALA A 109 2.26 -12.68 -17.70
N LEU A 110 1.11 -12.72 -17.00
CA LEU A 110 0.40 -13.97 -16.73
C LEU A 110 -0.07 -14.65 -18.02
N LYS A 111 -0.62 -13.87 -18.96
CA LYS A 111 -1.02 -14.37 -20.28
C LYS A 111 0.17 -14.94 -21.04
N GLY A 112 1.29 -14.21 -21.10
CA GLY A 112 2.50 -14.64 -21.78
C GLY A 112 3.09 -15.92 -21.18
N ALA A 113 3.08 -16.05 -19.84
CA ALA A 113 3.47 -17.28 -19.15
C ALA A 113 2.54 -18.45 -19.46
N ALA A 114 1.22 -18.22 -19.49
CA ALA A 114 0.23 -19.25 -19.80
C ALA A 114 0.35 -19.79 -21.25
N GLU A 115 0.71 -18.92 -22.20
CA GLU A 115 0.87 -19.27 -23.61
C GLU A 115 2.26 -19.84 -23.95
N GLY A 116 3.21 -19.83 -23.00
CA GLY A 116 4.60 -20.22 -23.24
C GLY A 116 5.42 -19.20 -24.04
N ASN A 117 4.92 -17.96 -24.17
CA ASN A 117 5.59 -16.86 -24.86
C ASN A 117 6.64 -16.17 -23.98
N LEU A 118 6.52 -16.31 -22.65
CA LEU A 118 7.48 -15.83 -21.66
C LEU A 118 8.00 -17.00 -20.85
N ASP A 119 9.32 -17.08 -20.65
CA ASP A 119 9.97 -18.08 -19.79
C ASP A 119 9.82 -17.70 -18.31
N ILE A 120 8.57 -17.62 -17.86
CA ILE A 120 8.18 -17.29 -16.48
C ILE A 120 7.25 -18.41 -15.99
N PRO A 121 7.62 -19.14 -14.93
CA PRO A 121 6.74 -20.18 -14.38
C PRO A 121 5.53 -19.57 -13.69
N ILE A 122 4.38 -20.25 -13.78
CA ILE A 122 3.19 -19.94 -12.98
C ILE A 122 3.38 -20.53 -11.59
N LEU A 123 3.67 -19.67 -10.61
CA LEU A 123 4.02 -20.07 -9.24
C LEU A 123 2.81 -20.18 -8.29
N GLY A 124 1.60 -19.81 -8.74
CA GLY A 124 0.37 -19.89 -7.95
C GLY A 124 -0.70 -20.82 -8.51
N PRO A 125 -0.40 -22.12 -8.73
CA PRO A 125 -1.37 -23.04 -9.33
C PRO A 125 -2.65 -23.18 -8.49
N GLU A 126 -2.58 -23.16 -7.15
CA GLU A 126 -3.78 -23.24 -6.32
C GLU A 126 -4.66 -22.00 -6.50
N LYS A 127 -4.03 -20.83 -6.66
CA LYS A 127 -4.75 -19.58 -6.90
C LYS A 127 -5.43 -19.57 -8.27
N VAL A 128 -4.76 -20.07 -9.30
CA VAL A 128 -5.35 -20.24 -10.64
C VAL A 128 -6.59 -21.12 -10.56
N ILE A 129 -6.48 -22.30 -9.93
CA ILE A 129 -7.59 -23.25 -9.79
C ILE A 129 -8.75 -22.65 -8.99
N ALA A 130 -8.47 -22.00 -7.85
CA ALA A 130 -9.51 -21.37 -7.02
C ALA A 130 -10.24 -20.24 -7.78
N THR A 131 -9.50 -19.46 -8.55
CA THR A 131 -10.04 -18.38 -9.38
C THR A 131 -10.87 -18.93 -10.55
N ALA A 132 -10.38 -19.97 -11.23
CA ALA A 132 -11.08 -20.66 -12.30
C ALA A 132 -12.42 -21.27 -11.82
N LYS A 133 -12.44 -21.86 -10.62
CA LYS A 133 -13.67 -22.35 -9.98
C LYS A 133 -14.64 -21.20 -9.71
N SER A 134 -14.15 -20.08 -9.19
CA SER A 134 -14.98 -18.89 -8.93
C SER A 134 -15.58 -18.32 -10.22
N PHE A 135 -14.83 -18.33 -11.32
CA PHE A 135 -15.30 -17.88 -12.63
C PHE A 135 -16.16 -18.90 -13.40
N GLY A 136 -16.33 -20.11 -12.88
CA GLY A 136 -17.08 -21.18 -13.54
C GLY A 136 -16.41 -21.73 -14.81
N ILE A 137 -15.08 -21.62 -14.90
CA ILE A 137 -14.28 -22.06 -16.06
C ILE A 137 -13.36 -23.26 -15.76
N PHE A 138 -13.37 -23.72 -14.51
CA PHE A 138 -12.62 -24.91 -14.07
C PHE A 138 -13.15 -26.17 -14.75
N ALA A 139 -12.23 -27.00 -15.24
CA ALA A 139 -12.50 -28.34 -15.73
C ALA A 139 -11.28 -29.23 -15.41
N GLU A 140 -11.49 -30.48 -15.02
CA GLU A 140 -10.42 -31.38 -14.53
C GLU A 140 -9.39 -31.72 -15.61
N GLU A 141 -9.81 -31.71 -16.88
CA GLU A 141 -8.98 -31.97 -18.05
C GLU A 141 -8.10 -30.79 -18.47
N LYS A 142 -8.38 -29.57 -17.98
CA LYS A 142 -7.58 -28.38 -18.31
C LYS A 142 -6.32 -28.33 -17.47
N SER A 143 -5.21 -27.99 -18.12
CA SER A 143 -3.96 -27.64 -17.44
C SER A 143 -4.08 -26.33 -16.66
N VAL A 144 -3.17 -26.12 -15.70
CA VAL A 144 -3.03 -24.85 -14.98
C VAL A 144 -2.74 -23.70 -15.95
N GLN A 145 -1.96 -23.96 -17.00
CA GLN A 145 -1.62 -22.99 -18.04
C GLN A 145 -2.85 -22.54 -18.82
N GLU A 146 -3.68 -23.48 -19.28
CA GLU A 146 -4.94 -23.15 -19.98
C GLU A 146 -5.87 -22.33 -19.10
N MET A 147 -6.07 -22.75 -17.84
CA MET A 147 -6.88 -21.98 -16.88
C MET A 147 -6.29 -20.61 -16.60
N ALA A 148 -4.98 -20.47 -16.44
CA ALA A 148 -4.32 -19.19 -16.22
C ALA A 148 -4.49 -18.25 -17.43
N GLY A 149 -4.43 -18.78 -18.65
CA GLY A 149 -4.71 -18.05 -19.88
C GLY A 149 -6.13 -17.49 -19.89
N GLU A 150 -7.14 -18.33 -19.59
CA GLU A 150 -8.54 -17.90 -19.51
C GLU A 150 -8.78 -16.88 -18.38
N VAL A 151 -8.19 -17.10 -17.19
CA VAL A 151 -8.23 -16.14 -16.07
C VAL A 151 -7.66 -14.79 -16.53
N SER A 152 -6.47 -14.78 -17.15
CA SER A 152 -5.83 -13.54 -17.61
C SER A 152 -6.70 -12.76 -18.60
N MET A 153 -7.39 -13.46 -19.50
CA MET A 153 -8.30 -12.84 -20.48
C MET A 153 -9.52 -12.22 -19.82
N ILE A 154 -10.13 -12.88 -18.83
CA ILE A 154 -11.25 -12.31 -18.07
C ILE A 154 -10.83 -11.00 -17.38
N LEU A 155 -9.65 -11.01 -16.75
CA LEU A 155 -9.12 -9.85 -16.04
C LEU A 155 -8.83 -8.69 -17.01
N LEU A 156 -8.26 -8.98 -18.19
CA LEU A 156 -8.01 -7.98 -19.23
C LEU A 156 -9.32 -7.42 -19.82
N GLU A 157 -10.32 -8.26 -20.07
CA GLU A 157 -11.65 -7.84 -20.55
C GLU A 157 -12.37 -6.94 -19.54
N ASP A 158 -12.33 -7.27 -18.26
CA ASP A 158 -12.85 -6.41 -17.19
C ASP A 158 -12.09 -5.08 -17.07
N LEU A 159 -10.80 -5.07 -17.39
CA LEU A 159 -9.99 -3.85 -17.35
C LEU A 159 -10.30 -2.90 -18.51
N CYS A 160 -10.46 -3.42 -19.74
CA CYS A 160 -10.43 -2.58 -20.95
C CYS A 160 -11.41 -2.96 -22.07
N ARG A 161 -12.52 -3.66 -21.79
CA ARG A 161 -13.54 -3.95 -22.82
C ARG A 161 -14.01 -2.70 -23.57
N THR A 162 -14.20 -2.86 -24.87
CA THR A 162 -14.80 -1.83 -25.74
C THR A 162 -16.31 -1.89 -25.74
N LEU A 163 -16.89 -3.09 -25.80
CA LEU A 163 -18.33 -3.30 -25.73
C LEU A 163 -18.77 -3.38 -24.26
N PRO A 164 -19.77 -2.59 -23.83
CA PRO A 164 -20.35 -2.73 -22.50
C PRO A 164 -20.86 -4.16 -22.25
N GLY A 165 -20.67 -4.64 -21.03
CA GLY A 165 -21.13 -5.97 -20.62
C GLY A 165 -20.87 -6.25 -19.13
N PRO A 166 -21.17 -7.47 -18.64
CA PRO A 166 -21.01 -7.84 -17.24
C PRO A 166 -19.55 -7.81 -16.78
N HIS A 167 -19.25 -7.11 -15.69
CA HIS A 167 -17.91 -7.10 -15.10
C HIS A 167 -17.72 -8.36 -14.24
N ARG A 168 -17.01 -9.37 -14.77
CA ARG A 168 -17.04 -10.75 -14.24
C ARG A 168 -16.38 -10.85 -12.86
N THR A 169 -15.21 -10.22 -12.67
CA THR A 169 -14.47 -10.17 -11.40
C THR A 169 -15.33 -9.59 -10.28
N LEU A 170 -15.98 -8.46 -10.52
CA LEU A 170 -16.88 -7.83 -9.55
C LEU A 170 -18.08 -8.74 -9.26
N GLU A 171 -18.79 -9.21 -10.28
CA GLU A 171 -20.02 -10.00 -10.09
C GLU A 171 -19.78 -11.34 -9.39
N THR A 172 -18.61 -11.94 -9.61
CA THR A 172 -18.18 -13.18 -8.99
C THR A 172 -17.71 -12.96 -7.56
N LEU A 173 -16.88 -11.95 -7.31
CA LEU A 173 -16.12 -11.86 -6.06
C LEU A 173 -16.72 -10.91 -5.02
N ALA A 174 -17.56 -9.96 -5.43
CA ALA A 174 -18.20 -9.02 -4.52
C ALA A 174 -19.38 -9.66 -3.76
N PRO A 175 -19.66 -9.20 -2.53
CA PRO A 175 -20.85 -9.63 -1.80
C PRO A 175 -22.14 -9.32 -2.58
N LYS A 176 -23.07 -10.28 -2.64
CA LYS A 176 -24.28 -10.19 -3.47
C LYS A 176 -25.20 -9.03 -3.06
N GLU A 177 -25.26 -8.73 -1.77
CA GLU A 177 -25.99 -7.61 -1.21
C GLU A 177 -25.38 -6.25 -1.57
N ARG A 178 -24.07 -6.19 -1.89
CA ARG A 178 -23.43 -4.97 -2.39
C ARG A 178 -23.69 -4.78 -3.88
N ILE A 179 -23.62 -5.86 -4.66
CA ILE A 179 -23.99 -5.83 -6.09
C ILE A 179 -25.42 -5.32 -6.29
N ALA A 180 -26.37 -5.73 -5.44
CA ALA A 180 -27.75 -5.26 -5.50
C ALA A 180 -27.85 -3.73 -5.32
N VAL A 181 -27.16 -3.18 -4.32
CA VAL A 181 -27.10 -1.72 -4.09
C VAL A 181 -26.46 -0.99 -5.27
N TRP A 182 -25.36 -1.49 -5.80
CA TRP A 182 -24.66 -0.85 -6.92
C TRP A 182 -25.49 -0.88 -8.22
N ARG A 183 -26.30 -1.92 -8.42
CA ARG A 183 -27.23 -2.01 -9.54
C ARG A 183 -28.38 -1.00 -9.40
N GLU A 184 -28.95 -0.86 -8.20
CA GLU A 184 -30.00 0.13 -7.94
C GLU A 184 -29.51 1.57 -8.13
N LEU A 185 -28.25 1.84 -7.76
CA LEU A 185 -27.60 3.14 -7.96
C LEU A 185 -27.14 3.40 -9.40
N ASP A 186 -27.22 2.40 -10.29
CA ASP A 186 -26.67 2.43 -11.66
C ASP A 186 -25.18 2.79 -11.70
N ILE A 187 -24.37 2.11 -10.88
CA ILE A 187 -22.92 2.38 -10.76
C ILE A 187 -22.03 1.18 -11.08
N LEU A 188 -22.57 0.06 -11.56
CA LEU A 188 -21.72 -1.05 -12.00
C LEU A 188 -20.82 -0.58 -13.15
N PRO A 189 -19.48 -0.72 -13.03
CA PRO A 189 -18.54 -0.20 -14.01
C PRO A 189 -18.51 -1.07 -15.27
N ILE A 190 -18.24 -0.45 -16.42
CA ILE A 190 -17.95 -1.17 -17.67
C ILE A 190 -16.53 -1.74 -17.63
N GLY A 191 -15.56 -0.94 -17.20
CA GLY A 191 -14.16 -1.32 -17.06
C GLY A 191 -13.29 -0.10 -16.78
N ALA A 192 -12.10 -0.31 -16.20
CA ALA A 192 -11.22 0.78 -15.78
C ALA A 192 -10.92 1.81 -16.89
N TYR A 193 -10.64 1.35 -18.11
CA TYR A 193 -10.33 2.26 -19.23
C TYR A 193 -11.54 3.14 -19.59
N HIS A 194 -12.73 2.53 -19.65
CA HIS A 194 -13.97 3.26 -19.94
C HIS A 194 -14.26 4.31 -18.87
N GLU A 195 -14.21 3.93 -17.59
CA GLU A 195 -14.54 4.85 -16.50
C GLU A 195 -13.56 6.02 -16.39
N VAL A 196 -12.27 5.81 -16.74
CA VAL A 196 -11.28 6.89 -16.82
C VAL A 196 -11.58 7.83 -17.98
N PHE A 197 -11.89 7.30 -19.17
CA PHE A 197 -12.25 8.12 -20.33
C PHE A 197 -13.49 8.94 -20.06
N GLU A 198 -14.52 8.32 -19.49
CA GLU A 198 -15.77 8.97 -19.15
C GLU A 198 -15.57 10.05 -18.07
N ALA A 199 -14.76 9.79 -17.05
CA ALA A 199 -14.40 10.80 -16.06
C ALA A 199 -13.68 12.01 -16.68
N LEU A 200 -12.72 11.79 -17.58
CA LEU A 200 -12.00 12.87 -18.25
C LEU A 200 -12.90 13.64 -19.23
N HIS A 201 -13.80 12.94 -19.94
CA HIS A 201 -14.81 13.53 -20.81
C HIS A 201 -15.77 14.42 -20.01
N ARG A 202 -16.38 13.91 -18.93
CA ARG A 202 -17.32 14.67 -18.09
C ARG A 202 -16.71 15.91 -17.47
N THR A 203 -15.47 15.80 -17.04
CA THR A 203 -14.76 16.89 -16.34
C THR A 203 -14.12 17.91 -17.29
N THR A 204 -14.13 17.68 -18.61
CA THR A 204 -13.65 18.67 -19.58
C THR A 204 -14.58 19.88 -19.66
N THR A 205 -14.11 20.93 -20.33
CA THR A 205 -14.80 22.21 -20.37
C THR A 205 -16.09 22.12 -21.19
N GLY A 206 -17.22 22.44 -20.56
CA GLY A 206 -18.53 22.51 -21.23
C GLY A 206 -19.31 21.19 -21.30
N THR A 207 -18.87 20.13 -20.59
CA THR A 207 -19.54 18.81 -20.62
C THR A 207 -20.51 18.63 -19.45
N ASP A 208 -20.06 18.07 -18.32
CA ASP A 208 -20.98 17.73 -17.22
C ASP A 208 -21.02 18.87 -16.21
N GLY A 209 -22.13 19.62 -16.21
CA GLY A 209 -22.41 20.74 -15.31
C GLY A 209 -23.16 20.35 -14.05
N ASP A 210 -23.46 19.06 -13.85
CA ASP A 210 -24.19 18.55 -12.70
C ASP A 210 -23.25 17.85 -11.71
N TRP A 211 -23.13 18.42 -10.51
CA TRP A 211 -22.27 17.88 -9.46
C TRP A 211 -22.76 16.49 -8.98
N GLU A 212 -24.06 16.20 -9.00
CA GLU A 212 -24.61 14.91 -8.56
C GLU A 212 -24.25 13.80 -9.55
N ASN A 213 -24.40 14.08 -10.85
CA ASN A 213 -24.00 13.17 -11.92
C ASN A 213 -22.49 12.88 -11.90
N LEU A 214 -21.68 13.91 -11.64
CA LEU A 214 -20.23 13.76 -11.42
C LEU A 214 -19.92 12.88 -10.21
N MET A 215 -20.67 13.01 -9.10
CA MET A 215 -20.52 12.14 -7.93
C MET A 215 -20.93 10.70 -8.21
N ARG A 216 -21.94 10.47 -9.06
CA ARG A 216 -22.29 9.13 -9.51
C ARG A 216 -21.15 8.50 -10.32
N GLN A 217 -20.47 9.28 -11.17
CA GLN A 217 -19.25 8.82 -11.86
C GLN A 217 -18.08 8.56 -10.90
N VAL A 218 -17.93 9.34 -9.82
CA VAL A 218 -16.93 9.06 -8.76
C VAL A 218 -17.15 7.65 -8.20
N LEU A 219 -18.40 7.28 -7.91
CA LEU A 219 -18.73 5.93 -7.40
C LEU A 219 -18.39 4.83 -8.43
N ARG A 220 -18.69 5.03 -9.72
CA ARG A 220 -18.32 4.09 -10.81
C ARG A 220 -16.81 3.90 -10.90
N CYS A 221 -16.04 5.00 -10.90
CA CYS A 221 -14.58 4.94 -10.87
C CYS A 221 -14.07 4.21 -9.61
N GLY A 222 -14.71 4.40 -8.45
CA GLY A 222 -14.38 3.67 -7.23
C GLY A 222 -14.56 2.15 -7.35
N LEU A 223 -15.61 1.69 -8.02
CA LEU A 223 -15.81 0.26 -8.29
C LEU A 223 -14.79 -0.26 -9.31
N ALA A 224 -14.50 0.49 -10.37
CA ALA A 224 -13.46 0.11 -11.32
C ALA A 224 -12.06 0.05 -10.66
N PHE A 225 -11.76 0.98 -9.75
CA PHE A 225 -10.55 0.95 -8.95
C PHE A 225 -10.47 -0.35 -8.12
N ALA A 226 -11.51 -0.64 -7.34
CA ALA A 226 -11.50 -1.76 -6.42
C ALA A 226 -11.48 -3.13 -7.13
N TRP A 227 -12.25 -3.29 -8.20
CA TRP A 227 -12.50 -4.60 -8.80
C TRP A 227 -11.68 -4.90 -10.06
N SER A 228 -11.33 -3.87 -10.86
CA SER A 228 -10.43 -4.05 -12.01
C SER A 228 -8.99 -3.77 -11.60
N SER A 229 -8.72 -2.57 -11.09
CA SER A 229 -7.35 -2.09 -10.87
C SER A 229 -6.68 -2.69 -9.63
N VAL A 230 -7.45 -3.06 -8.61
CA VAL A 230 -6.95 -3.65 -7.36
C VAL A 230 -7.14 -5.17 -7.36
N ALA A 231 -8.38 -5.66 -7.25
CA ALA A 231 -8.64 -7.09 -7.12
C ALA A 231 -8.15 -7.91 -8.32
N GLY A 232 -8.43 -7.46 -9.55
CA GLY A 232 -7.96 -8.13 -10.76
C GLY A 232 -6.44 -8.21 -10.83
N SER A 233 -5.74 -7.12 -10.50
CA SER A 233 -4.28 -7.09 -10.44
C SER A 233 -3.70 -8.04 -9.39
N ALA A 234 -4.30 -8.09 -8.19
CA ALA A 234 -3.85 -8.98 -7.12
C ALA A 234 -4.04 -10.46 -7.51
N ILE A 235 -5.16 -10.80 -8.18
CA ILE A 235 -5.41 -12.15 -8.71
C ILE A 235 -4.33 -12.53 -9.72
N ALA A 236 -4.06 -11.66 -10.70
CA ALA A 236 -3.05 -11.93 -11.71
C ALA A 236 -1.66 -12.14 -11.07
N MET A 237 -1.32 -11.30 -10.10
CA MET A 237 -0.06 -11.36 -9.38
C MET A 237 0.10 -12.64 -8.55
N ASP A 238 -0.95 -13.09 -7.89
CA ASP A 238 -0.91 -14.31 -7.08
C ASP A 238 -0.94 -15.58 -7.95
N CYS A 239 -1.62 -15.54 -9.09
CA CYS A 239 -1.53 -16.62 -10.08
C CYS A 239 -0.10 -16.76 -10.61
N LEU A 240 0.51 -15.63 -11.02
CA LEU A 240 1.83 -15.64 -11.65
C LEU A 240 2.96 -15.94 -10.66
N TYR A 241 2.96 -15.27 -9.50
CA TYR A 241 4.09 -15.29 -8.57
C TYR A 241 3.81 -16.04 -7.26
N GLY A 242 2.64 -16.66 -7.12
CA GLY A 242 2.25 -17.39 -5.92
C GLY A 242 1.74 -16.49 -4.79
N LEU A 243 1.12 -17.14 -3.80
CA LEU A 243 0.62 -16.49 -2.59
C LEU A 243 1.77 -16.06 -1.66
N PRO A 244 1.57 -15.00 -0.85
CA PRO A 244 2.50 -14.62 0.20
C PRO A 244 2.78 -15.77 1.16
N LYS A 245 4.06 -15.94 1.52
CA LYS A 245 4.48 -16.88 2.56
C LYS A 245 4.73 -16.12 3.86
N ARG A 246 4.22 -16.66 4.98
CA ARG A 246 4.56 -16.10 6.30
C ARG A 246 6.06 -16.28 6.55
N SER A 247 6.72 -15.19 6.93
CA SER A 247 8.16 -15.18 7.23
C SER A 247 8.51 -14.13 8.26
N ARG A 248 9.60 -14.35 9.01
CA ARG A 248 10.21 -13.34 9.86
C ARG A 248 11.35 -12.65 9.09
N ILE A 249 11.39 -11.32 9.15
CA ILE A 249 12.39 -10.50 8.47
C ILE A 249 12.95 -9.43 9.42
N THR A 250 14.04 -8.79 9.01
CA THR A 250 14.56 -7.57 9.64
C THR A 250 14.25 -6.35 8.77
N THR A 251 13.90 -5.23 9.40
CA THR A 251 13.48 -3.96 8.78
C THR A 251 14.20 -2.76 9.41
N ASN A 252 13.99 -1.58 8.83
CA ASN A 252 14.60 -0.29 9.17
C ASN A 252 16.06 -0.13 8.67
N LEU A 253 16.60 1.08 8.73
CA LEU A 253 17.86 1.46 8.07
C LEU A 253 19.09 0.70 8.61
N GLY A 254 19.08 0.29 9.88
CA GLY A 254 20.19 -0.46 10.50
C GLY A 254 20.44 -1.86 9.94
N VAL A 255 19.62 -2.32 9.00
CA VAL A 255 19.83 -3.59 8.28
C VAL A 255 20.70 -3.43 7.02
N ILE A 256 21.05 -2.20 6.66
CA ILE A 256 21.95 -1.92 5.53
C ILE A 256 23.37 -2.39 5.88
N GLN A 257 24.00 -3.16 4.99
CA GLN A 257 25.33 -3.71 5.22
C GLN A 257 26.35 -3.06 4.30
N THR A 258 27.41 -2.49 4.87
CA THR A 258 28.46 -1.80 4.10
C THR A 258 29.35 -2.76 3.32
N ALA A 259 29.45 -4.02 3.74
CA ALA A 259 30.26 -5.04 3.06
C ALA A 259 29.56 -5.67 1.84
N SER A 260 28.29 -5.36 1.58
CA SER A 260 27.52 -5.91 0.45
C SER A 260 27.27 -4.88 -0.63
N VAL A 261 27.03 -5.37 -1.85
CA VAL A 261 26.41 -4.59 -2.92
C VAL A 261 24.94 -4.35 -2.54
N ASN A 262 24.54 -3.10 -2.42
CA ASN A 262 23.22 -2.71 -1.92
C ASN A 262 22.35 -2.15 -3.05
N VAL A 263 21.23 -2.83 -3.30
CA VAL A 263 20.28 -2.48 -4.36
C VAL A 263 18.91 -2.18 -3.76
N ALA A 264 18.43 -0.96 -3.94
CA ALA A 264 17.08 -0.57 -3.55
C ALA A 264 16.08 -0.85 -4.68
N VAL A 265 14.94 -1.47 -4.36
CA VAL A 265 13.80 -1.63 -5.28
C VAL A 265 12.64 -0.74 -4.83
N HIS A 266 12.35 0.29 -5.61
CA HIS A 266 11.38 1.34 -5.29
C HIS A 266 10.34 1.48 -6.40
N GLY A 267 9.09 1.29 -6.02
CA GLY A 267 7.93 1.68 -6.80
C GLY A 267 6.79 0.74 -6.51
N HIS A 268 6.17 0.23 -7.57
CA HIS A 268 5.05 -0.68 -7.57
C HIS A 268 5.20 -1.87 -8.56
N SER A 269 5.79 -1.77 -9.75
CA SER A 269 5.69 -2.91 -10.71
C SER A 269 6.49 -4.15 -10.28
N PRO A 270 5.87 -5.33 -10.12
CA PRO A 270 6.56 -6.54 -9.69
C PRO A 270 7.30 -7.27 -10.83
N VAL A 271 7.00 -6.98 -12.11
CA VAL A 271 7.43 -7.85 -13.22
C VAL A 271 8.94 -7.84 -13.40
N LEU A 272 9.54 -6.66 -13.64
CA LEU A 272 11.01 -6.57 -13.75
C LEU A 272 11.69 -6.76 -12.38
N VAL A 273 11.07 -6.30 -11.29
CA VAL A 273 11.61 -6.48 -9.94
C VAL A 273 11.79 -7.96 -9.61
N THR A 274 10.87 -8.84 -10.05
CA THR A 274 11.02 -10.29 -9.89
C THR A 274 12.26 -10.83 -10.60
N ALA A 275 12.50 -10.40 -11.85
CA ALA A 275 13.71 -10.77 -12.59
C ALA A 275 14.98 -10.24 -11.91
N ILE A 276 14.95 -9.02 -11.35
CA ILE A 276 16.06 -8.44 -10.56
C ILE A 276 16.35 -9.27 -9.32
N VAL A 277 15.32 -9.73 -8.60
CA VAL A 277 15.48 -10.63 -7.44
C VAL A 277 16.12 -11.96 -7.85
N LYS A 278 15.68 -12.55 -8.97
CA LYS A 278 16.27 -13.77 -9.53
C LYS A 278 17.74 -13.53 -9.90
N ALA A 279 18.05 -12.42 -10.57
CA ALA A 279 19.41 -12.08 -11.00
C ALA A 279 20.36 -11.86 -9.81
N ALA A 280 19.93 -11.13 -8.77
CA ALA A 280 20.73 -10.88 -7.56
C ALA A 280 21.14 -12.17 -6.82
N ARG A 281 20.41 -13.27 -7.04
CA ARG A 281 20.65 -14.58 -6.41
C ARG A 281 21.42 -15.56 -7.29
N ARG A 282 21.72 -15.19 -8.55
CA ARG A 282 22.46 -16.06 -9.46
C ARG A 282 23.91 -16.23 -8.97
N ALA A 283 24.38 -17.48 -8.95
CA ALA A 283 25.70 -17.83 -8.41
C ALA A 283 26.86 -17.12 -9.12
N ASP A 284 26.75 -16.90 -10.44
CA ASP A 284 27.77 -16.20 -11.23
C ASP A 284 27.83 -14.71 -10.89
N LEU A 285 26.69 -14.04 -10.69
CA LEU A 285 26.64 -12.63 -10.31
C LEU A 285 27.06 -12.40 -8.85
N VAL A 286 26.71 -13.30 -7.94
CA VAL A 286 27.23 -13.27 -6.56
C VAL A 286 28.74 -13.50 -6.54
N ALA A 287 29.27 -14.40 -7.38
CA ALA A 287 30.71 -14.60 -7.51
C ALA A 287 31.42 -13.38 -8.09
N ASP A 288 30.82 -12.69 -9.07
CA ASP A 288 31.33 -11.42 -9.60
C ASP A 288 31.40 -10.34 -8.51
N ALA A 289 30.31 -10.15 -7.75
CA ALA A 289 30.28 -9.24 -6.60
C ALA A 289 31.40 -9.53 -5.58
N ARG A 290 31.64 -10.82 -5.28
CA ARG A 290 32.72 -11.25 -4.39
C ARG A 290 34.11 -11.02 -4.96
N SER A 291 34.30 -11.22 -6.27
CA SER A 291 35.56 -10.89 -6.94
C SER A 291 35.90 -9.40 -6.86
N LYS A 292 34.87 -8.56 -6.70
CA LYS A 292 34.93 -7.11 -6.48
C LYS A 292 34.87 -6.72 -5.00
N GLY A 293 35.12 -7.66 -4.09
CA GLY A 293 35.32 -7.38 -2.67
C GLY A 293 34.04 -7.18 -1.84
N ALA A 294 32.86 -7.39 -2.39
CA ALA A 294 31.62 -7.45 -1.62
C ALA A 294 31.40 -8.87 -1.04
N GLU A 295 30.70 -8.99 0.08
CA GLU A 295 30.32 -10.31 0.64
C GLU A 295 29.23 -11.01 -0.20
N GLY A 296 28.41 -10.20 -0.88
CA GLY A 296 27.32 -10.63 -1.74
C GLY A 296 26.50 -9.43 -2.22
N ILE A 297 25.27 -9.72 -2.67
CA ILE A 297 24.32 -8.73 -3.17
C ILE A 297 23.10 -8.76 -2.26
N ARG A 298 22.64 -7.59 -1.81
CA ARG A 298 21.50 -7.43 -0.91
C ARG A 298 20.47 -6.50 -1.50
N LEU A 299 19.20 -6.91 -1.36
CA LEU A 299 18.06 -6.17 -1.88
C LEU A 299 17.27 -5.53 -0.74
N TYR A 300 16.87 -4.29 -0.97
CA TYR A 300 16.17 -3.45 -0.01
C TYR A 300 14.87 -2.92 -0.60
N GLY A 301 13.75 -3.09 0.11
CA GLY A 301 12.43 -2.77 -0.38
C GLY A 301 11.93 -1.40 0.04
N ILE A 302 11.50 -0.59 -0.93
CA ILE A 302 10.91 0.74 -0.70
C ILE A 302 9.53 0.81 -1.36
N CYS A 303 8.54 1.30 -0.60
CA CYS A 303 7.15 1.36 -1.02
C CYS A 303 6.59 -0.02 -1.45
N CYS A 304 5.69 -0.07 -2.43
CA CYS A 304 4.88 -1.25 -2.71
C CYS A 304 5.65 -2.36 -3.45
N SER A 305 6.63 -2.06 -4.33
CA SER A 305 7.53 -3.05 -4.95
C SER A 305 8.35 -3.80 -3.90
N GLY A 306 8.81 -3.11 -2.86
CA GLY A 306 9.50 -3.73 -1.74
C GLY A 306 8.64 -4.78 -1.03
N HIS A 307 7.37 -4.45 -0.75
CA HIS A 307 6.43 -5.38 -0.15
C HIS A 307 6.06 -6.55 -1.07
N SER A 308 5.78 -6.30 -2.35
CA SER A 308 5.41 -7.37 -3.31
C SER A 308 6.53 -8.39 -3.44
N ALA A 309 7.77 -7.91 -3.61
CA ALA A 309 8.91 -8.77 -3.78
C ALA A 309 9.22 -9.55 -2.49
N LEU A 310 9.19 -8.88 -1.33
CA LEU A 310 9.36 -9.51 -0.02
C LEU A 310 8.38 -10.65 0.21
N ALA A 311 7.08 -10.39 0.02
CA ALA A 311 6.01 -11.34 0.33
C ALA A 311 6.13 -12.65 -0.49
N LYS A 312 6.69 -12.57 -1.70
CA LYS A 312 6.76 -13.69 -2.65
C LYS A 312 8.10 -14.39 -2.66
N PHE A 313 9.20 -13.63 -2.54
CA PHE A 313 10.55 -14.16 -2.76
C PHE A 313 11.41 -14.22 -1.49
N GLY A 314 10.96 -13.63 -0.37
CA GLY A 314 11.73 -13.54 0.88
C GLY A 314 13.03 -12.76 0.74
N ASP A 315 13.82 -12.65 1.82
CA ASP A 315 15.18 -12.08 1.84
C ASP A 315 15.32 -10.71 1.12
N ILE A 316 14.32 -9.85 1.31
CA ILE A 316 14.29 -8.45 0.87
C ILE A 316 13.93 -7.63 2.10
N HIS A 317 14.78 -6.69 2.46
CA HIS A 317 14.62 -5.96 3.72
C HIS A 317 13.81 -4.68 3.48
N PRO A 318 12.57 -4.58 3.99
CA PRO A 318 11.79 -3.36 3.86
C PRO A 318 12.48 -2.25 4.66
N LEU A 319 12.72 -1.10 4.04
CA LEU A 319 13.40 0.01 4.71
C LEU A 319 12.43 1.13 5.08
N THR A 320 11.64 1.61 4.13
CA THR A 320 10.80 2.79 4.35
C THR A 320 9.73 2.98 3.26
N SER A 321 8.84 3.94 3.49
CA SER A 321 7.83 4.37 2.52
C SER A 321 8.40 5.36 1.48
N ALA A 322 7.55 5.80 0.56
CA ALA A 322 7.93 6.78 -0.46
C ALA A 322 8.46 8.11 0.11
N VAL A 323 7.90 8.61 1.21
CA VAL A 323 8.33 9.88 1.83
C VAL A 323 9.70 9.72 2.51
N GLY A 324 10.01 8.54 3.04
CA GLY A 324 11.31 8.24 3.63
C GLY A 324 12.38 7.84 2.62
N ALA A 325 12.05 7.68 1.33
CA ALA A 325 12.98 7.18 0.31
C ALA A 325 14.28 7.98 0.22
N GLU A 326 14.19 9.32 0.24
CA GLU A 326 15.35 10.21 0.21
C GLU A 326 16.27 10.01 1.43
N LEU A 327 15.72 9.60 2.58
CA LEU A 327 16.50 9.30 3.79
C LEU A 327 17.32 8.02 3.62
N VAL A 328 16.80 7.00 2.92
CA VAL A 328 17.54 5.76 2.63
C VAL A 328 18.67 6.04 1.65
N LEU A 329 18.39 6.80 0.59
CA LEU A 329 19.40 7.14 -0.40
C LEU A 329 20.53 7.95 0.25
N ALA A 330 20.19 8.90 1.12
CA ALA A 330 21.14 9.72 1.86
C ALA A 330 21.98 8.98 2.91
N THR A 331 21.77 7.68 3.13
CA THR A 331 22.72 6.86 3.90
C THR A 331 24.07 6.75 3.21
N GLY A 332 24.14 7.05 1.91
CA GLY A 332 25.34 6.92 1.09
C GLY A 332 25.75 5.47 0.83
N ALA A 333 24.95 4.49 1.26
CA ALA A 333 25.30 3.08 1.18
C ALA A 333 24.61 2.32 0.04
N MET A 334 23.68 2.94 -0.69
CA MET A 334 23.01 2.32 -1.83
C MET A 334 23.87 2.45 -3.08
N ASP A 335 24.19 1.33 -3.75
CA ASP A 335 24.98 1.36 -4.99
C ASP A 335 24.08 1.57 -6.21
N LEU A 336 22.88 1.00 -6.16
CA LEU A 336 21.91 1.14 -7.22
C LEU A 336 20.49 1.31 -6.68
N TRP A 337 19.75 2.21 -7.33
CA TRP A 337 18.36 2.50 -7.05
C TRP A 337 17.49 2.15 -8.25
N VAL A 338 16.68 1.11 -8.12
CA VAL A 338 15.68 0.74 -9.12
C VAL A 338 14.42 1.57 -8.86
N ALA A 339 14.10 2.46 -9.81
CA ALA A 339 12.93 3.31 -9.81
C ALA A 339 11.93 2.85 -10.88
N ASP A 340 10.83 2.23 -10.47
CA ASP A 340 9.79 1.80 -11.40
C ASP A 340 8.69 2.88 -11.59
N VAL A 341 7.42 2.60 -11.31
CA VAL A 341 6.27 3.49 -11.40
C VAL A 341 5.70 3.82 -10.02
N GLN A 342 5.11 5.02 -9.92
CA GLN A 342 4.30 5.51 -8.80
C GLN A 342 5.07 5.66 -7.46
N ASP A 343 4.84 6.79 -6.80
CA ASP A 343 5.47 7.17 -5.51
C ASP A 343 7.00 7.13 -5.50
N VAL A 344 7.64 7.23 -6.67
CA VAL A 344 9.05 7.56 -6.82
C VAL A 344 9.15 9.07 -7.02
N PHE A 345 9.49 9.80 -5.96
CA PHE A 345 9.56 11.26 -6.02
C PHE A 345 10.81 11.71 -6.78
N PRO A 346 10.71 12.68 -7.71
CA PRO A 346 11.87 13.13 -8.49
C PRO A 346 13.05 13.64 -7.65
N GLY A 347 12.80 14.12 -6.43
CA GLY A 347 13.84 14.58 -5.50
C GLY A 347 14.90 13.53 -5.16
N ILE A 348 14.64 12.24 -5.39
CA ILE A 348 15.69 11.20 -5.26
C ILE A 348 16.88 11.45 -6.19
N MET A 349 16.69 12.12 -7.35
CA MET A 349 17.79 12.41 -8.28
C MET A 349 18.73 13.47 -7.72
N ASP A 350 18.19 14.47 -7.01
CA ASP A 350 18.99 15.50 -6.35
C ASP A 350 19.82 14.89 -5.23
N VAL A 351 19.23 13.99 -4.44
CA VAL A 351 19.96 13.25 -3.39
C VAL A 351 21.01 12.32 -4.02
N ALA A 352 20.66 11.59 -5.09
CA ALA A 352 21.58 10.67 -5.75
C ALA A 352 22.83 11.36 -6.31
N ALA A 353 22.69 12.60 -6.80
CA ALA A 353 23.80 13.41 -7.27
C ALA A 353 24.83 13.75 -6.18
N CYS A 354 24.48 13.61 -4.88
CA CYS A 354 25.40 13.80 -3.77
C CYS A 354 26.30 12.57 -3.49
N PHE A 355 25.94 11.41 -4.03
CA PHE A 355 26.57 10.11 -3.77
C PHE A 355 26.95 9.39 -5.07
N HIS A 356 27.42 8.14 -4.97
CA HIS A 356 27.75 7.29 -6.12
C HIS A 356 26.55 6.51 -6.67
N THR A 357 25.42 6.55 -5.96
CA THR A 357 24.24 5.73 -6.26
C THR A 357 23.78 5.91 -7.71
N ARG A 358 23.73 4.81 -8.46
CA ARG A 358 23.19 4.81 -9.83
C ARG A 358 21.68 4.64 -9.78
N VAL A 359 20.92 5.57 -10.37
CA VAL A 359 19.46 5.43 -10.47
C VAL A 359 19.10 4.83 -11.82
N VAL A 360 18.29 3.77 -11.82
CA VAL A 360 17.78 3.09 -13.02
C VAL A 360 16.27 3.17 -13.06
N THR A 361 15.73 3.77 -14.12
CA THR A 361 14.29 3.73 -14.41
C THR A 361 13.91 2.52 -15.25
N THR A 362 12.82 1.86 -14.88
CA THR A 362 12.44 0.54 -15.43
C THR A 362 11.08 0.47 -16.12
N SER A 363 10.40 1.61 -16.28
CA SER A 363 9.17 1.72 -17.05
C SER A 363 9.23 2.93 -17.99
N ASP A 364 8.82 2.76 -19.25
CA ASP A 364 8.72 3.89 -20.18
C ASP A 364 7.72 4.97 -19.71
N SER A 365 6.74 4.57 -18.88
CA SER A 365 5.76 5.50 -18.28
C SER A 365 6.33 6.32 -17.12
N ALA A 366 7.55 6.05 -16.66
CA ALA A 366 8.17 6.72 -15.52
C ALA A 366 9.66 6.99 -15.78
N ARG A 367 9.96 8.23 -16.18
CA ARG A 367 11.32 8.71 -16.45
C ARG A 367 11.75 9.70 -15.38
N LEU A 368 13.02 9.61 -14.99
CA LEU A 368 13.69 10.57 -14.13
C LEU A 368 14.88 11.15 -14.91
N PRO A 369 14.93 12.47 -15.13
CA PRO A 369 16.06 13.09 -15.80
C PRO A 369 17.38 12.74 -15.11
N GLY A 370 18.39 12.31 -15.88
CA GLY A 370 19.69 11.88 -15.37
C GLY A 370 19.79 10.41 -14.96
N ALA A 371 18.67 9.71 -14.78
CA ALA A 371 18.70 8.26 -14.51
C ALA A 371 19.07 7.47 -15.77
N VAL A 372 19.75 6.34 -15.57
CA VAL A 372 19.91 5.33 -16.61
C VAL A 372 18.54 4.70 -16.87
N HIS A 373 18.27 4.31 -18.11
CA HIS A 373 16.98 3.71 -18.45
C HIS A 373 17.15 2.31 -19.02
N LEU A 374 16.64 1.32 -18.28
CA LEU A 374 16.63 -0.09 -18.62
C LEU A 374 15.24 -0.63 -18.28
N ALA A 375 14.34 -0.65 -19.26
CA ALA A 375 12.91 -0.81 -19.01
C ALA A 375 12.20 -1.67 -20.04
N PHE A 376 10.98 -2.08 -19.67
CA PHE A 376 9.99 -2.47 -20.66
C PHE A 376 9.58 -1.27 -21.51
N ASP A 377 9.47 -1.52 -22.82
CA ASP A 377 9.01 -0.53 -23.78
C ASP A 377 7.49 -0.28 -23.66
N HIS A 378 7.01 0.76 -24.34
CA HIS A 378 5.60 1.11 -24.39
C HIS A 378 4.67 -0.03 -24.86
N HIS A 379 5.17 -0.92 -25.73
CA HIS A 379 4.42 -2.02 -26.30
C HIS A 379 4.46 -3.29 -25.46
N HIS A 380 5.27 -3.29 -24.39
CA HIS A 380 5.65 -4.50 -23.65
C HIS A 380 6.23 -5.59 -24.57
N SER A 381 6.86 -5.19 -25.69
CA SER A 381 7.34 -6.14 -26.71
C SER A 381 8.59 -6.90 -26.27
N ASN A 382 9.32 -6.34 -25.30
CA ASN A 382 10.53 -6.90 -24.71
C ASN A 382 10.32 -7.52 -23.32
N LEU A 383 9.09 -7.94 -22.98
CA LEU A 383 8.84 -8.67 -21.72
C LEU A 383 9.71 -9.94 -21.57
N SER A 384 10.05 -10.59 -22.69
CA SER A 384 10.96 -11.75 -22.72
C SER A 384 12.40 -11.40 -22.37
N GLU A 385 12.80 -10.12 -22.45
CA GLU A 385 14.16 -9.64 -22.12
C GLU A 385 14.30 -9.29 -20.64
N ALA A 386 13.32 -9.61 -19.79
CA ALA A 386 13.32 -9.24 -18.37
C ALA A 386 14.58 -9.73 -17.63
N ASP A 387 15.04 -10.96 -17.92
CA ASP A 387 16.24 -11.55 -17.30
C ASP A 387 17.52 -10.84 -17.75
N ASP A 388 17.63 -10.45 -19.03
CA ASP A 388 18.77 -9.73 -19.58
C ASP A 388 18.85 -8.30 -19.02
N LEU A 389 17.70 -7.61 -18.93
CA LEU A 389 17.61 -6.30 -18.29
C LEU A 389 18.01 -6.38 -16.82
N ALA A 390 17.51 -7.38 -16.09
CA ALA A 390 17.85 -7.60 -14.69
C ALA A 390 19.34 -7.89 -14.49
N GLU A 391 19.96 -8.72 -15.33
CA GLU A 391 21.40 -8.97 -15.28
C GLU A 391 22.19 -7.69 -15.46
N ARG A 392 21.84 -6.86 -16.45
CA ARG A 392 22.51 -5.58 -16.70
C ARG A 392 22.40 -4.64 -15.50
N ILE A 393 21.23 -4.58 -14.87
CA ILE A 393 21.00 -3.79 -13.65
C ILE A 393 21.90 -4.29 -12.51
N ILE A 394 21.96 -5.60 -12.26
CA ILE A 394 22.80 -6.15 -11.18
C ILE A 394 24.29 -5.96 -11.46
N ARG A 395 24.75 -6.10 -12.70
CA ARG A 395 26.15 -5.80 -13.04
C ARG A 395 26.49 -4.33 -12.79
N MET A 396 25.56 -3.42 -13.12
CA MET A 396 25.73 -2.00 -12.83
C MET A 396 25.82 -1.69 -11.34
N SER A 397 25.11 -2.41 -10.46
CA SER A 397 25.22 -2.21 -9.01
C SER A 397 26.54 -2.75 -8.47
N ILE A 398 26.98 -3.90 -8.97
CA ILE A 398 28.28 -4.49 -8.66
C ILE A 398 29.42 -3.53 -9.05
N ASP A 399 29.34 -2.87 -10.20
CA ASP A 399 30.32 -1.86 -10.61
C ASP A 399 30.29 -0.63 -9.71
N ALA A 400 29.10 -0.16 -9.33
CA ALA A 400 28.93 1.01 -8.47
C ALA A 400 29.45 0.79 -7.04
N PHE A 401 29.50 -0.45 -6.55
CA PHE A 401 30.00 -0.76 -5.20
C PHE A 401 31.40 -0.20 -4.92
N HIS A 402 32.31 -0.25 -5.90
CA HIS A 402 33.66 0.31 -5.76
C HIS A 402 33.72 1.84 -5.77
N GLU A 403 32.68 2.49 -6.27
CA GLU A 403 32.55 3.95 -6.33
C GLU A 403 32.01 4.51 -5.00
N ARG A 404 31.60 3.64 -4.06
CA ARG A 404 31.06 4.03 -2.75
C ARG A 404 32.11 4.77 -1.92
N ASP A 405 31.79 6.01 -1.60
CA ASP A 405 32.61 6.84 -0.71
C ASP A 405 32.31 6.53 0.75
N ALA A 406 33.19 5.76 1.39
CA ALA A 406 33.08 5.40 2.81
C ALA A 406 32.99 6.61 3.75
N GLY A 407 33.55 7.77 3.37
CA GLY A 407 33.49 9.01 4.15
C GLY A 407 32.11 9.68 4.16
N LYS A 408 31.22 9.29 3.23
CA LYS A 408 29.84 9.77 3.13
C LYS A 408 28.81 8.77 3.65
N VAL A 409 29.22 7.59 4.09
CA VAL A 409 28.30 6.57 4.59
C VAL A 409 27.86 6.90 6.01
N PHE A 410 26.55 7.00 6.21
CA PHE A 410 25.92 7.14 7.51
C PHE A 410 24.68 6.23 7.59
N ILE A 411 24.73 5.22 8.45
CA ILE A 411 23.65 4.26 8.64
C ILE A 411 23.19 4.31 10.12
N PRO A 412 21.97 4.77 10.40
CA PRO A 412 21.37 4.67 11.73
C PRO A 412 21.34 3.23 12.21
N GLN A 413 21.51 2.99 13.52
CA GLN A 413 21.60 1.62 14.06
C GLN A 413 20.23 0.99 14.33
N ALA A 414 19.14 1.76 14.24
CA ALA A 414 17.80 1.25 14.49
C ALA A 414 17.41 0.16 13.49
N ARG A 415 17.00 -0.98 14.02
CA ARG A 415 16.54 -2.17 13.30
C ARG A 415 15.46 -2.86 14.11
N MET A 416 14.57 -3.58 13.43
CA MET A 416 13.47 -4.30 14.07
C MET A 416 13.20 -5.61 13.34
N ASP A 417 12.81 -6.64 14.08
CA ASP A 417 12.27 -7.87 13.49
C ASP A 417 10.77 -7.68 13.18
N ALA A 418 10.24 -8.36 12.17
CA ALA A 418 8.81 -8.36 11.91
C ALA A 418 8.33 -9.65 11.24
N GLU A 419 7.08 -10.04 11.51
CA GLU A 419 6.38 -11.05 10.73
C GLU A 419 5.62 -10.41 9.55
N VAL A 420 5.79 -11.00 8.37
CA VAL A 420 5.19 -10.54 7.12
C VAL A 420 4.53 -11.68 6.37
N GLY A 421 3.76 -11.36 5.32
CA GLY A 421 3.22 -12.35 4.39
C GLY A 421 1.90 -12.99 4.84
N PHE A 422 1.06 -12.23 5.55
CA PHE A 422 -0.28 -12.68 5.94
C PHE A 422 -1.21 -12.64 4.72
N SER A 423 -1.76 -13.79 4.35
CA SER A 423 -2.77 -13.93 3.29
C SER A 423 -4.08 -14.41 3.90
N VAL A 424 -5.19 -14.26 3.16
CA VAL A 424 -6.48 -14.78 3.62
C VAL A 424 -6.38 -16.28 3.83
N GLU A 425 -5.71 -16.96 2.90
CA GLU A 425 -5.51 -18.40 2.87
C GLU A 425 -4.74 -18.89 4.11
N ASN A 426 -3.58 -18.29 4.42
CA ASN A 426 -2.77 -18.75 5.55
C ASN A 426 -3.34 -18.35 6.93
N VAL A 427 -4.01 -17.20 7.03
CA VAL A 427 -4.69 -16.79 8.26
C VAL A 427 -5.85 -17.75 8.55
N LEU A 428 -6.73 -18.00 7.57
CA LEU A 428 -7.87 -18.90 7.79
C LEU A 428 -7.41 -20.33 8.08
N ALA A 429 -6.34 -20.81 7.43
CA ALA A 429 -5.76 -22.11 7.76
C ALA A 429 -5.32 -22.20 9.23
N THR A 430 -4.74 -21.11 9.78
CA THR A 430 -4.32 -21.05 11.20
C THR A 430 -5.49 -21.24 12.18
N PHE A 431 -6.68 -20.76 11.81
CA PHE A 431 -7.90 -20.88 12.61
C PHE A 431 -8.78 -22.11 12.26
N GLY A 432 -8.33 -22.99 11.35
CA GLY A 432 -9.13 -24.12 10.86
C GLY A 432 -10.33 -23.70 10.01
N GLY A 433 -10.28 -22.50 9.40
CA GLY A 433 -11.38 -21.84 8.70
C GLY A 433 -11.78 -20.52 9.35
N ALA A 434 -12.85 -19.89 8.85
CA ALA A 434 -13.31 -18.60 9.36
C ALA A 434 -14.13 -18.71 10.67
N SER A 435 -14.61 -19.90 11.03
CA SER A 435 -15.54 -20.11 12.15
C SER A 435 -14.98 -19.63 13.49
N LEU A 436 -13.77 -20.05 13.85
CA LEU A 436 -13.15 -19.68 15.13
C LEU A 436 -12.88 -18.16 15.21
N LEU A 437 -12.39 -17.55 14.13
CA LEU A 437 -12.22 -16.10 14.05
C LEU A 437 -13.57 -15.36 14.23
N CYS A 438 -14.64 -15.88 13.64
CA CYS A 438 -15.99 -15.34 13.81
C CYS A 438 -16.54 -15.52 15.23
N GLU A 439 -16.20 -16.62 15.92
CA GLU A 439 -16.55 -16.81 17.33
C GLU A 439 -15.87 -15.78 18.22
N HIS A 440 -14.58 -15.50 18.00
CA HIS A 440 -13.88 -14.44 18.72
C HIS A 440 -14.51 -13.06 18.48
N LEU A 441 -14.95 -12.77 17.25
CA LEU A 441 -15.70 -11.57 16.93
C LEU A 441 -17.04 -11.54 17.67
N LYS A 442 -17.86 -12.59 17.60
CA LYS A 442 -19.18 -12.65 18.25
C LYS A 442 -19.10 -12.54 19.78
N SER A 443 -18.09 -13.17 20.39
CA SER A 443 -17.90 -13.16 21.85
C SER A 443 -17.29 -11.87 22.38
N GLY A 444 -16.80 -10.98 21.51
CA GLY A 444 -16.13 -9.74 21.92
C GLY A 444 -14.69 -9.94 22.41
N ARG A 445 -14.12 -11.14 22.22
CA ARG A 445 -12.67 -11.34 22.39
C ARG A 445 -11.90 -10.55 21.34
N VAL A 446 -12.44 -10.47 20.13
CA VAL A 446 -12.01 -9.50 19.11
C VAL A 446 -13.14 -8.51 18.92
N ARG A 447 -12.87 -7.22 19.18
CA ARG A 447 -13.86 -6.15 19.03
C ARG A 447 -14.26 -5.96 17.57
N GLY A 448 -13.28 -5.96 16.67
CA GLY A 448 -13.46 -5.80 15.24
C GLY A 448 -12.15 -6.01 14.48
N ILE A 449 -12.20 -5.82 13.17
CA ILE A 449 -11.02 -5.87 12.30
C ILE A 449 -10.92 -4.56 11.50
N VAL A 450 -9.77 -3.90 11.58
CA VAL A 450 -9.52 -2.63 10.87
C VAL A 450 -8.41 -2.81 9.87
N ASN A 451 -8.66 -2.47 8.61
CA ASN A 451 -7.61 -2.35 7.60
C ASN A 451 -6.97 -0.95 7.71
N LEU A 452 -5.82 -0.86 8.39
CA LEU A 452 -5.03 0.36 8.61
C LEU A 452 -3.91 0.46 7.57
N VAL A 453 -4.13 1.34 6.60
CA VAL A 453 -3.31 1.42 5.38
C VAL A 453 -3.04 2.88 5.00
N GLY A 454 -2.38 3.10 3.87
CA GLY A 454 -2.23 4.43 3.31
C GLY A 454 -0.82 4.74 2.88
N CYS A 455 -0.65 5.99 2.46
CA CYS A 455 0.64 6.62 2.21
C CYS A 455 1.15 7.28 3.51
N ASN A 456 2.17 8.13 3.39
CA ASN A 456 2.47 9.15 4.38
C ASN A 456 2.26 10.54 3.77
N ASN A 457 1.96 11.52 4.62
CA ASN A 457 1.63 12.87 4.19
C ASN A 457 2.20 13.91 5.16
N PRO A 458 3.09 14.80 4.70
CA PRO A 458 3.72 15.81 5.57
C PRO A 458 2.76 16.82 6.22
N LYS A 459 1.45 16.82 5.88
CA LYS A 459 0.43 17.60 6.60
C LYS A 459 0.19 17.10 8.03
N VAL A 460 0.68 15.91 8.38
CA VAL A 460 0.79 15.38 9.74
C VAL A 460 2.22 14.91 9.98
N VAL A 461 2.58 14.66 11.24
CA VAL A 461 3.93 14.19 11.59
C VAL A 461 4.13 12.81 10.99
N TYR A 462 5.27 12.63 10.33
CA TYR A 462 5.60 11.41 9.61
C TYR A 462 5.54 10.16 10.51
N GLU A 463 4.66 9.21 10.15
CA GLU A 463 4.41 7.92 10.79
C GLU A 463 3.71 7.97 12.17
N GLU A 464 3.57 9.16 12.78
CA GLU A 464 2.99 9.33 14.13
C GLU A 464 1.51 8.88 14.17
N ALA A 465 0.70 9.33 13.22
CA ALA A 465 -0.74 9.06 13.25
C ALA A 465 -1.04 7.59 12.98
N VAL A 466 -0.31 6.94 12.07
CA VAL A 466 -0.43 5.49 11.82
C VAL A 466 -0.13 4.69 13.09
N VAL A 467 0.98 4.98 13.77
CA VAL A 467 1.39 4.25 14.98
C VAL A 467 0.40 4.48 16.12
N GLN A 468 -0.03 5.72 16.36
CA GLN A 468 -0.98 6.04 17.43
C GLN A 468 -2.35 5.38 17.21
N VAL A 469 -2.85 5.36 15.96
CA VAL A 469 -4.09 4.65 15.64
C VAL A 469 -3.94 3.15 15.89
N ALA A 470 -2.83 2.52 15.46
CA ALA A 470 -2.60 1.11 15.71
C ALA A 470 -2.56 0.77 17.21
N GLN A 471 -1.82 1.55 18.00
CA GLN A 471 -1.69 1.41 19.45
C GLN A 471 -3.06 1.40 20.15
N VAL A 472 -3.90 2.38 19.84
CA VAL A 472 -5.22 2.50 20.46
C VAL A 472 -6.12 1.34 20.01
N LEU A 473 -6.08 0.96 18.73
CA LEU A 473 -6.88 -0.16 18.21
C LEU A 473 -6.55 -1.49 18.90
N ILE A 474 -5.27 -1.88 18.96
CA ILE A 474 -4.88 -3.16 19.58
C ILE A 474 -5.18 -3.17 21.08
N ALA A 475 -5.00 -2.04 21.77
CA ALA A 475 -5.35 -1.89 23.19
C ALA A 475 -6.86 -2.07 23.44
N HIS A 476 -7.70 -1.87 22.42
CA HIS A 476 -9.16 -2.06 22.45
C HIS A 476 -9.61 -3.37 21.78
N ASP A 477 -8.75 -4.38 21.75
CA ASP A 477 -9.05 -5.72 21.22
C ASP A 477 -9.38 -5.75 19.71
N VAL A 478 -8.82 -4.82 18.91
CA VAL A 478 -9.02 -4.78 17.45
C VAL A 478 -7.84 -5.43 16.73
N ILE A 479 -8.14 -6.37 15.83
CA ILE A 479 -7.13 -6.89 14.88
C ILE A 479 -6.86 -5.82 13.82
N VAL A 480 -5.59 -5.52 13.58
CA VAL A 480 -5.18 -4.57 12.54
C VAL A 480 -4.63 -5.33 11.35
N LEU A 481 -5.20 -5.11 10.17
CA LEU A 481 -4.60 -5.50 8.89
C LEU A 481 -3.82 -4.31 8.37
N THR A 482 -2.61 -4.51 7.86
CA THR A 482 -1.82 -3.41 7.29
C THR A 482 -1.13 -3.77 5.99
N ASN A 483 -1.01 -2.80 5.10
CA ASN A 483 -0.35 -2.92 3.81
C ASN A 483 0.06 -1.52 3.30
N GLY A 484 0.84 -1.49 2.22
CA GLY A 484 1.31 -0.24 1.63
C GLY A 484 2.24 0.55 2.57
N CYS A 485 2.31 1.87 2.42
CA CYS A 485 3.30 2.66 3.17
C CYS A 485 3.08 2.65 4.70
N ALA A 486 1.83 2.62 5.15
CA ALA A 486 1.50 2.55 6.58
C ALA A 486 2.11 1.33 7.27
N ALA A 487 2.28 0.22 6.55
CA ALA A 487 2.89 -0.99 7.11
C ALA A 487 4.34 -0.75 7.55
N TYR A 488 5.12 0.08 6.86
CA TYR A 488 6.51 0.34 7.24
C TYR A 488 6.64 0.89 8.67
N ALA A 489 5.77 1.82 9.06
CA ALA A 489 5.77 2.36 10.41
C ALA A 489 5.55 1.26 11.45
N LEU A 490 4.59 0.38 11.21
CA LEU A 490 4.21 -0.71 12.13
C LEU A 490 5.24 -1.85 12.16
N LEU A 491 5.88 -2.14 11.03
CA LEU A 491 6.99 -3.08 10.94
C LEU A 491 8.19 -2.57 11.76
N LYS A 492 8.58 -1.30 11.58
CA LYS A 492 9.76 -0.70 12.25
C LYS A 492 9.57 -0.49 13.74
N THR A 493 8.33 -0.44 14.22
CA THR A 493 7.99 -0.22 15.63
C THR A 493 7.57 -1.49 16.38
N GLY A 494 7.66 -2.67 15.73
CA GLY A 494 7.48 -3.96 16.39
C GLY A 494 6.04 -4.45 16.53
N TYR A 495 5.06 -3.74 15.96
CA TYR A 495 3.64 -4.13 16.07
C TYR A 495 3.27 -5.39 15.29
N CYS A 496 4.09 -5.76 14.31
CA CYS A 496 3.94 -7.00 13.53
C CYS A 496 4.68 -8.19 14.16
N LEU A 497 4.90 -8.19 15.47
CA LEU A 497 5.48 -9.29 16.25
C LEU A 497 4.52 -9.79 17.33
N PRO A 498 4.49 -11.10 17.66
CA PRO A 498 3.66 -11.64 18.75
C PRO A 498 3.86 -10.92 20.09
N GLU A 499 5.07 -10.42 20.34
CA GLU A 499 5.45 -9.65 21.52
C GLU A 499 4.56 -8.42 21.73
N ALA A 500 4.05 -7.81 20.65
CA ALA A 500 3.13 -6.67 20.73
C ALA A 500 1.76 -7.02 21.34
N LEU A 501 1.40 -8.32 21.51
CA LEU A 501 0.19 -8.72 22.23
C LEU A 501 0.17 -8.27 23.70
N GLN A 502 1.32 -7.93 24.28
CA GLN A 502 1.39 -7.37 25.64
C GLN A 502 0.74 -5.98 25.75
N GLU A 503 0.69 -5.23 24.64
CA GLU A 503 0.02 -3.93 24.53
C GLU A 503 -1.46 -4.07 24.15
N SER A 504 -1.85 -5.25 23.65
CA SER A 504 -3.24 -5.54 23.29
C SER A 504 -4.14 -5.70 24.51
N GLY A 505 -5.43 -5.44 24.31
CA GLY A 505 -6.48 -5.84 25.25
C GLY A 505 -6.47 -7.35 25.53
N ASN A 506 -7.06 -7.74 26.67
CA ASN A 506 -7.01 -9.13 27.13
C ASN A 506 -7.71 -10.10 26.16
N GLY A 507 -8.81 -9.67 25.52
CA GLY A 507 -9.56 -10.52 24.61
C GLY A 507 -8.76 -10.87 23.37
N LEU A 508 -8.08 -9.88 22.78
CA LEU A 508 -7.24 -10.05 21.59
C LEU A 508 -6.00 -10.87 21.92
N ARG A 509 -5.40 -10.64 23.09
CA ARG A 509 -4.29 -11.46 23.59
C ARG A 509 -4.68 -12.92 23.70
N GLU A 510 -5.79 -13.23 24.36
CA GLU A 510 -6.32 -14.60 24.48
C GLU A 510 -6.65 -15.22 23.11
N ALA A 511 -7.19 -14.44 22.17
CA ALA A 511 -7.56 -14.93 20.85
C ALA A 511 -6.36 -15.30 19.96
N LEU A 512 -5.22 -14.62 20.12
CA LEU A 512 -4.08 -14.74 19.21
C LEU A 512 -2.88 -15.50 19.79
N SER A 513 -2.73 -15.53 21.11
CA SER A 513 -1.54 -16.10 21.77
C SER A 513 -1.35 -17.59 21.48
N SER A 514 -2.43 -18.38 21.46
CA SER A 514 -2.38 -19.82 21.16
C SER A 514 -1.93 -20.14 19.73
N HIS A 515 -2.04 -19.16 18.83
CA HIS A 515 -1.65 -19.28 17.43
C HIS A 515 -0.31 -18.62 17.12
N ASN A 516 0.35 -18.02 18.12
CA ASN A 516 1.56 -17.22 17.95
C ASN A 516 1.40 -16.18 16.83
N LEU A 517 0.29 -15.43 16.86
CA LEU A 517 -0.03 -14.39 15.88
C LEU A 517 0.19 -12.99 16.47
N PRO A 518 0.82 -12.06 15.74
CA PRO A 518 0.86 -10.65 16.14
C PRO A 518 -0.53 -10.00 16.11
N PRO A 519 -0.76 -8.89 16.82
CA PRO A 519 -2.02 -8.14 16.74
C PRO A 519 -2.16 -7.36 15.42
N VAL A 520 -1.06 -7.12 14.71
CA VAL A 520 -1.03 -6.45 13.40
C VAL A 520 -0.53 -7.42 12.32
N TRP A 521 -1.32 -7.61 11.26
CA TRP A 521 -1.05 -8.55 10.17
C TRP A 521 -0.63 -7.80 8.91
N HIS A 522 0.64 -7.95 8.51
CA HIS A 522 1.15 -7.38 7.26
C HIS A 522 0.67 -8.19 6.06
N MET A 523 -0.31 -7.63 5.33
CA MET A 523 -0.94 -8.24 4.17
C MET A 523 -0.22 -7.97 2.84
N GLY A 524 0.85 -7.16 2.86
CA GLY A 524 1.66 -6.86 1.68
C GLY A 524 1.57 -5.40 1.25
N GLU A 525 1.27 -5.19 -0.02
CA GLU A 525 1.40 -3.93 -0.72
C GLU A 525 0.06 -3.23 -0.99
N CYS A 526 0.07 -2.12 -1.72
CA CYS A 526 -1.09 -1.26 -1.97
C CYS A 526 -2.29 -2.03 -2.59
N LEU A 527 -2.01 -2.96 -3.52
CA LEU A 527 -3.01 -3.80 -4.16
C LEU A 527 -3.56 -4.90 -3.24
N ASP A 528 -2.86 -5.23 -2.15
CA ASP A 528 -3.29 -6.23 -1.18
C ASP A 528 -4.41 -5.72 -0.25
N ASN A 529 -4.91 -4.51 -0.48
CA ASN A 529 -6.29 -4.15 -0.10
C ASN A 529 -7.34 -5.14 -0.63
N ALA A 530 -7.03 -5.84 -1.74
CA ALA A 530 -7.80 -6.98 -2.20
C ALA A 530 -7.86 -8.13 -1.17
N ARG A 531 -6.76 -8.39 -0.43
CA ARG A 531 -6.72 -9.41 0.62
C ARG A 531 -7.52 -9.01 1.84
N ALA A 532 -7.44 -7.76 2.27
CA ALA A 532 -8.28 -7.24 3.34
C ALA A 532 -9.78 -7.37 2.98
N THR A 533 -10.13 -7.04 1.73
CA THR A 533 -11.48 -7.26 1.19
C THR A 533 -11.87 -8.74 1.20
N GLY A 534 -10.96 -9.63 0.81
CA GLY A 534 -11.16 -11.09 0.86
C GLY A 534 -11.37 -11.61 2.29
N MET A 535 -10.61 -11.12 3.27
CA MET A 535 -10.78 -11.44 4.68
C MET A 535 -12.16 -10.99 5.19
N PHE A 536 -12.54 -9.75 4.88
CA PHE A 536 -13.85 -9.20 5.26
C PHE A 536 -15.01 -9.98 4.66
N ARG A 537 -14.88 -10.41 3.40
CA ARG A 537 -15.83 -11.31 2.74
C ARG A 537 -15.90 -12.67 3.45
N ALA A 538 -14.76 -13.29 3.78
CA ALA A 538 -14.74 -14.58 4.47
C ALA A 538 -15.46 -14.51 5.83
N VAL A 539 -15.28 -13.42 6.57
CA VAL A 539 -16.02 -13.16 7.83
C VAL A 539 -17.52 -12.98 7.56
N ALA A 540 -17.91 -12.24 6.53
CA ALA A 540 -19.32 -12.06 6.17
C ALA A 540 -19.99 -13.37 5.79
N GLU A 541 -19.36 -14.18 4.93
CA GLU A 541 -19.88 -15.49 4.52
C GLU A 541 -20.00 -16.45 5.70
N ALA A 542 -19.01 -16.50 6.59
CA ALA A 542 -19.03 -17.40 7.76
C ALA A 542 -20.02 -16.96 8.86
N THR A 543 -20.31 -15.66 8.96
CA THR A 543 -21.30 -15.15 9.90
C THR A 543 -22.73 -15.20 9.35
N GLY A 544 -22.89 -15.19 8.03
CA GLY A 544 -24.18 -15.04 7.35
C GLY A 544 -24.72 -13.60 7.36
N GLU A 545 -23.91 -12.64 7.82
CA GLU A 545 -24.30 -11.24 7.97
C GLU A 545 -23.90 -10.41 6.74
N ALA A 546 -24.67 -9.36 6.46
CA ALA A 546 -24.31 -8.40 5.42
C ALA A 546 -23.00 -7.68 5.78
N LEU A 547 -22.08 -7.53 4.82
CA LEU A 547 -20.75 -6.98 5.07
C LEU A 547 -20.78 -5.60 5.77
N LYS A 548 -21.73 -4.73 5.37
CA LYS A 548 -21.92 -3.39 5.92
C LYS A 548 -22.29 -3.36 7.42
N ASN A 549 -22.83 -4.46 7.95
CA ASN A 549 -23.28 -4.54 9.35
C ASN A 549 -22.15 -5.00 10.28
N LEU A 550 -21.10 -5.63 9.74
CA LEU A 550 -20.03 -6.23 10.54
C LEU A 550 -19.12 -5.16 11.16
N PRO A 551 -18.53 -5.43 12.34
CA PRO A 551 -17.55 -4.54 12.99
C PRO A 551 -16.21 -4.59 12.25
N LEU A 552 -16.21 -4.04 11.04
CA LEU A 552 -15.09 -3.94 10.11
C LEU A 552 -14.95 -2.49 9.65
N ALA A 553 -13.71 -2.03 9.45
CA ALA A 553 -13.45 -0.65 9.05
C ALA A 553 -12.18 -0.51 8.22
N PHE A 554 -12.10 0.62 7.51
CA PHE A 554 -10.91 1.04 6.77
C PHE A 554 -10.36 2.33 7.38
N SER A 555 -9.08 2.37 7.73
CA SER A 555 -8.43 3.58 8.22
C SER A 555 -7.22 3.92 7.37
N SER A 556 -7.10 5.18 6.96
CA SER A 556 -5.93 5.72 6.31
C SER A 556 -5.58 7.12 6.82
N PRO A 557 -4.96 7.19 8.02
CA PRO A 557 -4.71 8.45 8.72
C PRO A 557 -3.84 9.42 7.92
N GLU A 558 -2.84 8.89 7.20
CA GLU A 558 -1.79 9.66 6.52
C GLU A 558 -1.84 9.56 4.99
N TRP A 559 -3.01 9.28 4.41
CA TRP A 559 -3.18 9.22 2.94
C TRP A 559 -2.70 10.50 2.24
N SER A 560 -2.18 10.38 1.01
CA SER A 560 -1.57 11.52 0.29
C SER A 560 -1.92 11.62 -1.18
N ASN A 561 -1.86 10.50 -1.92
CA ASN A 561 -2.02 10.50 -3.37
C ASN A 561 -3.42 10.03 -3.81
N GLU A 562 -3.65 10.16 -5.12
CA GLU A 562 -4.91 9.83 -5.82
C GLU A 562 -5.36 8.38 -5.62
N LYS A 563 -4.41 7.44 -5.46
CA LYS A 563 -4.70 6.03 -5.18
C LYS A 563 -5.34 5.84 -3.80
N GLY A 564 -4.95 6.66 -2.82
CA GLY A 564 -5.57 6.68 -1.49
C GLY A 564 -7.06 7.02 -1.55
N VAL A 565 -7.47 7.88 -2.49
CA VAL A 565 -8.89 8.22 -2.71
C VAL A 565 -9.66 7.03 -3.25
N GLY A 566 -9.10 6.34 -4.25
CA GLY A 566 -9.67 5.10 -4.78
C GLY A 566 -9.81 4.01 -3.72
N ALA A 567 -8.78 3.80 -2.89
CA ALA A 567 -8.80 2.79 -1.83
C ALA A 567 -9.88 3.08 -0.79
N ALA A 568 -9.92 4.30 -0.24
CA ALA A 568 -10.94 4.69 0.73
C ALA A 568 -12.37 4.55 0.15
N LEU A 569 -12.56 4.97 -1.10
CA LEU A 569 -13.84 4.83 -1.77
C LEU A 569 -14.24 3.38 -2.01
N GLY A 570 -13.30 2.50 -2.37
CA GLY A 570 -13.54 1.08 -2.55
C GLY A 570 -14.13 0.40 -1.30
N PHE A 571 -13.59 0.71 -0.12
CA PHE A 571 -14.15 0.20 1.15
C PHE A 571 -15.49 0.86 1.51
N ARG A 572 -15.68 2.14 1.21
CA ARG A 572 -16.99 2.81 1.38
C ARG A 572 -18.07 2.21 0.50
N LEU A 573 -17.77 1.85 -0.75
CA LEU A 573 -18.68 1.16 -1.65
C LEU A 573 -19.11 -0.22 -1.11
N MET A 574 -18.28 -0.84 -0.27
CA MET A 574 -18.61 -2.06 0.47
C MET A 574 -19.41 -1.81 1.77
N GLY A 575 -19.79 -0.57 2.07
CA GLY A 575 -20.55 -0.21 3.27
C GLY A 575 -19.70 -0.08 4.54
N LEU A 576 -18.38 0.11 4.39
CA LEU A 576 -17.46 0.29 5.52
C LEU A 576 -17.01 1.75 5.59
N ASN A 577 -17.07 2.36 6.78
CA ASN A 577 -16.59 3.74 6.97
C ASN A 577 -15.08 3.82 6.67
N SER A 578 -14.65 4.96 6.11
CA SER A 578 -13.23 5.27 5.92
C SER A 578 -12.79 6.39 6.87
N TYR A 579 -11.70 6.18 7.61
CA TYR A 579 -11.23 7.09 8.67
C TYR A 579 -9.89 7.74 8.31
N HIS A 580 -9.75 9.05 8.48
CA HIS A 580 -8.57 9.81 8.05
C HIS A 580 -8.20 10.94 9.01
N CYS A 581 -6.91 11.30 9.09
CA CYS A 581 -6.45 12.51 9.78
C CYS A 581 -6.27 13.71 8.86
N ILE A 582 -6.52 13.53 7.56
CA ILE A 582 -6.26 14.55 6.54
C ILE A 582 -7.49 14.71 5.68
N GLU A 583 -7.98 15.94 5.58
CA GLU A 583 -9.14 16.27 4.76
C GLU A 583 -8.78 16.23 3.25
N PRO A 584 -9.64 15.64 2.41
CA PRO A 584 -9.58 15.86 0.97
C PRO A 584 -10.00 17.31 0.63
N PRO A 585 -9.62 17.84 -0.55
CA PRO A 585 -9.92 19.23 -0.93
C PRO A 585 -11.39 19.41 -1.36
N LEU A 586 -12.32 19.26 -0.41
CA LEU A 586 -13.77 19.31 -0.64
C LEU A 586 -14.45 20.51 0.02
N SER A 587 -13.78 21.15 0.98
CA SER A 587 -14.38 22.12 1.91
C SER A 587 -14.94 23.39 1.25
N GLY A 588 -14.57 23.66 -0.01
CA GLY A 588 -15.15 24.76 -0.77
C GLY A 588 -16.53 24.48 -1.37
N SER A 589 -17.06 23.25 -1.23
CA SER A 589 -18.41 22.86 -1.63
C SER A 589 -19.08 22.11 -0.49
N ASP A 590 -20.12 22.71 0.10
CA ASP A 590 -20.95 22.09 1.14
C ASP A 590 -21.68 20.85 0.60
N LYS A 591 -22.17 20.89 -0.65
CA LYS A 591 -22.84 19.75 -1.29
C LYS A 591 -21.92 18.55 -1.46
N VAL A 592 -20.73 18.76 -2.01
CA VAL A 592 -19.77 17.66 -2.23
C VAL A 592 -19.19 17.19 -0.89
N SER A 593 -18.97 18.10 0.07
CA SER A 593 -18.54 17.71 1.43
C SER A 593 -19.60 16.83 2.11
N ARG A 594 -20.87 17.23 2.12
CA ARG A 594 -21.97 16.42 2.67
C ARG A 594 -22.11 15.08 1.97
N PHE A 595 -21.93 15.03 0.64
CA PHE A 595 -21.91 13.77 -0.09
C PHE A 595 -20.88 12.78 0.48
N PHE A 596 -19.68 13.25 0.83
CA PHE A 596 -18.63 12.38 1.39
C PHE A 596 -18.83 12.04 2.87
N TYR A 597 -19.27 13.00 3.67
CA TYR A 597 -19.29 12.89 5.14
C TYR A 597 -20.62 12.43 5.72
N GLU A 598 -21.73 12.55 4.97
CA GLU A 598 -23.09 12.36 5.48
C GLU A 598 -23.96 11.55 4.52
N ASP A 599 -24.18 12.03 3.29
CA ASP A 599 -25.26 11.52 2.42
C ASP A 599 -25.03 10.06 1.96
N THR A 600 -23.77 9.63 1.81
CA THR A 600 -23.48 8.23 1.46
C THR A 600 -23.85 7.24 2.56
N GLN A 601 -24.16 7.68 3.79
CA GLN A 601 -24.69 6.79 4.81
C GLN A 601 -25.98 6.12 4.34
N ALA A 602 -26.88 6.87 3.71
CA ALA A 602 -28.14 6.35 3.18
C ALA A 602 -27.91 5.52 1.91
N LEU A 603 -26.98 5.95 1.04
CA LEU A 603 -26.73 5.31 -0.26
C LEU A 603 -25.94 3.99 -0.14
N LEU A 604 -24.87 4.00 0.65
CA LEU A 604 -23.89 2.93 0.72
C LEU A 604 -23.91 2.19 2.08
N GLY A 605 -24.44 2.83 3.12
CA GLY A 605 -24.27 2.40 4.51
C GLY A 605 -22.96 2.87 5.15
N SER A 606 -22.25 3.81 4.50
CA SER A 606 -20.93 4.26 4.93
C SER A 606 -20.69 5.75 4.65
N VAL A 607 -19.77 6.32 5.41
CA VAL A 607 -19.29 7.71 5.23
C VAL A 607 -17.77 7.77 5.31
N MET A 608 -17.22 8.90 4.86
CA MET A 608 -15.87 9.29 5.21
C MET A 608 -15.90 10.02 6.54
N VAL A 609 -15.00 9.66 7.44
CA VAL A 609 -14.80 10.30 8.75
C VAL A 609 -13.42 10.93 8.74
N VAL A 610 -13.33 12.21 9.07
CA VAL A 610 -12.06 12.92 9.18
C VAL A 610 -11.96 13.57 10.55
N ASP A 611 -10.88 13.26 11.26
CA ASP A 611 -10.48 13.95 12.48
C ASP A 611 -8.96 14.08 12.52
N HIS A 612 -8.45 15.30 12.63
CA HIS A 612 -7.01 15.56 12.63
C HIS A 612 -6.29 14.99 13.85
N ASP A 613 -7.02 14.75 14.95
CA ASP A 613 -6.47 14.08 16.12
C ASP A 613 -6.63 12.55 15.99
N PRO A 614 -5.54 11.78 15.86
CA PRO A 614 -5.60 10.32 15.74
C PRO A 614 -6.25 9.65 16.96
N HIS A 615 -6.22 10.26 18.16
CA HIS A 615 -6.92 9.73 19.33
C HIS A 615 -8.44 9.89 19.18
N ALA A 616 -8.91 11.08 18.79
CA ALA A 616 -10.32 11.32 18.52
C ALA A 616 -10.83 10.47 17.34
N LEU A 617 -10.02 10.34 16.28
CA LEU A 617 -10.31 9.45 15.16
C LEU A 617 -10.51 8.01 15.62
N THR A 618 -9.62 7.50 16.47
CA THR A 618 -9.71 6.11 16.95
C THR A 618 -10.86 5.92 17.93
N ALA A 619 -11.14 6.88 18.81
CA ALA A 619 -12.33 6.84 19.64
C ALA A 619 -13.61 6.73 18.80
N ARG A 620 -13.66 7.41 17.66
CA ARG A 620 -14.76 7.28 16.70
C ARG A 620 -14.80 5.91 16.03
N ILE A 621 -13.66 5.35 15.63
CA ILE A 621 -13.57 3.98 15.09
C ILE A 621 -14.16 2.97 16.09
N ILE A 622 -13.71 3.01 17.35
CA ILE A 622 -14.16 2.09 18.40
C ILE A 622 -15.68 2.23 18.64
N ALA A 623 -16.19 3.46 18.73
CA ALA A 623 -17.63 3.70 18.89
C ALA A 623 -18.46 3.15 17.71
N ASP A 624 -18.00 3.35 16.47
CA ASP A 624 -18.68 2.85 15.28
C ASP A 624 -18.64 1.30 15.21
N LEU A 625 -17.52 0.68 15.63
CA LEU A 625 -17.42 -0.79 15.76
C LEU A 625 -18.41 -1.31 16.81
N ASP A 626 -18.46 -0.70 18.00
CA ASP A 626 -19.36 -1.12 19.07
C ASP A 626 -20.83 -0.94 18.69
N ALA A 627 -21.19 0.15 18.02
CA ALA A 627 -22.54 0.37 17.51
C ALA A 627 -22.99 -0.75 16.55
N ARG A 628 -22.09 -1.21 15.66
CA ARG A 628 -22.35 -2.33 14.76
C ARG A 628 -22.52 -3.64 15.52
N ARG A 629 -21.70 -3.90 16.54
CA ARG A 629 -21.85 -5.07 17.42
C ARG A 629 -23.19 -5.08 18.13
N THR A 630 -23.59 -3.94 18.71
CA THR A 630 -24.89 -3.80 19.37
C THR A 630 -26.05 -4.05 18.42
N ALA A 631 -25.98 -3.53 17.19
CA ALA A 631 -27.01 -3.76 16.17
C ALA A 631 -27.14 -5.25 15.77
N LEU A 632 -26.03 -6.00 15.83
CA LEU A 632 -26.00 -7.44 15.58
C LEU A 632 -26.35 -8.30 16.82
N GLY A 633 -26.56 -7.69 17.99
CA GLY A 633 -26.76 -8.41 19.25
C GLY A 633 -25.53 -9.19 19.72
N TRP A 634 -24.33 -8.81 19.27
CA TRP A 634 -23.08 -9.46 19.68
C TRP A 634 -22.63 -8.96 21.07
N GLN A 635 -21.86 -9.77 21.79
CA GLN A 635 -21.43 -9.44 23.15
C GLN A 635 -20.54 -8.19 23.17
N SER A 636 -20.66 -7.35 24.20
CA SER A 636 -19.77 -6.20 24.35
C SER A 636 -18.34 -6.67 24.65
N PRO A 637 -17.31 -6.09 24.00
CA PRO A 637 -15.93 -6.41 24.33
C PRO A 637 -15.55 -5.91 25.73
N GLY A 638 -14.43 -6.42 26.25
CA GLY A 638 -13.88 -5.99 27.53
C GLY A 638 -13.39 -4.53 27.53
N PRO A 639 -13.02 -3.99 28.71
CA PRO A 639 -12.33 -2.71 28.79
C PRO A 639 -10.95 -2.80 28.10
N PRO A 640 -10.40 -1.68 27.60
CA PRO A 640 -9.07 -1.68 27.01
C PRO A 640 -7.99 -2.08 28.00
N ALA A 641 -6.82 -2.49 27.50
CA ALA A 641 -5.66 -2.71 28.34
C ALA A 641 -5.32 -1.46 29.18
N ALA A 642 -4.97 -1.65 30.46
CA ALA A 642 -4.43 -0.59 31.29
C ALA A 642 -3.04 -0.21 30.73
N ALA A 643 -2.98 0.88 29.98
CA ALA A 643 -1.81 1.27 29.21
C ALA A 643 -0.52 1.28 30.07
N LYS A 644 0.48 0.51 29.64
CA LYS A 644 1.89 0.89 29.79
C LYS A 644 2.45 1.04 28.37
N PRO A 645 2.54 2.25 27.82
CA PRO A 645 3.29 2.45 26.59
C PRO A 645 4.77 2.18 26.92
N SER A 646 5.30 1.02 26.53
CA SER A 646 6.74 0.83 26.53
C SER A 646 7.29 1.50 25.27
N HIS A 647 7.96 2.64 25.44
CA HIS A 647 8.71 3.29 24.36
C HIS A 647 9.98 2.51 23.96
N ASP A 648 10.26 1.38 24.60
CA ASP A 648 11.50 0.61 24.45
C ASP A 648 11.25 -0.77 23.80
N HIS A 649 10.77 -0.81 22.55
CA HIS A 649 10.96 -2.01 21.72
C HIS A 649 12.38 -2.09 21.15
N ALA A 650 13.18 -1.03 21.26
CA ALA A 650 14.47 -0.90 20.59
C ALA A 650 15.67 -1.61 21.28
N HIS A 651 15.52 -2.19 22.48
CA HIS A 651 16.69 -2.56 23.30
C HIS A 651 16.74 -3.95 23.95
N SER A 652 15.87 -4.90 23.61
CA SER A 652 15.98 -6.25 24.19
C SER A 652 16.00 -7.38 23.15
N HIS A 653 17.15 -7.58 22.50
CA HIS A 653 17.49 -8.91 22.02
C HIS A 653 18.91 -9.28 22.46
N THR A 654 18.96 -10.19 23.43
CA THR A 654 20.16 -10.89 23.89
C THR A 654 20.72 -11.77 22.77
N HIS A 655 21.99 -11.58 22.45
CA HIS A 655 22.77 -12.48 21.60
C HIS A 655 22.81 -13.88 22.23
N SER A 656 22.29 -14.89 21.55
CA SER A 656 22.65 -16.29 21.80
C SER A 656 23.80 -16.66 20.86
N ASP A 657 25.02 -16.31 21.22
CA ASP A 657 26.20 -16.85 20.56
C ASP A 657 26.45 -18.27 21.06
N SER A 658 25.99 -19.26 20.30
CA SER A 658 26.43 -20.65 20.45
C SER A 658 27.83 -20.79 19.85
N HIS A 659 28.86 -20.51 20.66
CA HIS A 659 30.22 -20.93 20.36
C HIS A 659 30.41 -22.39 20.78
N ASP A 660 30.39 -23.29 19.78
CA ASP A 660 30.91 -24.64 19.91
C ASP A 660 32.44 -24.57 20.09
N HIS A 661 32.90 -24.74 21.33
CA HIS A 661 34.30 -25.02 21.63
C HIS A 661 34.55 -26.53 21.62
N LEU A 662 35.06 -27.02 20.48
CA LEU A 662 35.72 -28.32 20.38
C LEU A 662 37.06 -28.27 21.13
N HIS A 663 37.09 -28.80 22.35
CA HIS A 663 38.34 -29.09 23.07
C HIS A 663 38.92 -30.44 22.62
N ASN A 664 40.01 -30.38 21.85
CA ASN A 664 40.95 -31.49 21.67
C ASN A 664 41.85 -31.61 22.90
N HIS A 665 41.74 -32.71 23.65
CA HIS A 665 42.73 -33.14 24.62
C HIS A 665 43.68 -34.15 23.98
N THR A 666 44.89 -33.71 23.68
CA THR A 666 46.07 -34.58 23.51
C THR A 666 46.89 -34.55 24.79
N THR A 667 46.97 -35.69 25.47
CA THR A 667 47.88 -35.95 26.57
C THR A 667 49.23 -36.40 26.02
N HIS A 668 50.30 -35.66 26.33
CA HIS A 668 51.65 -36.22 26.35
C HIS A 668 52.37 -35.82 27.63
N SER A 669 52.85 -36.87 28.28
CA SER A 669 53.73 -36.93 29.43
C SER A 669 55.10 -36.32 29.14
N HIS A 670 55.57 -35.43 30.03
CA HIS A 670 56.80 -35.61 30.81
C HIS A 670 56.93 -34.53 31.89
#